data_AF-A0A6I2WF48-F1
#
_entry.id   AF-A0A6I2WF48-F1
#
_cell.length_a   1.000
_cell.length_b   1.000
_cell.length_c   1.000
_cell.angle_alpha   90.00
_cell.angle_beta   90.00
_cell.angle_gamma   90.00
#
_symmetry.space_group_name_H-M   'P 1'
#
loop_
_entity.id
_entity.type
_entity.pdbx_description
1 polymer ?
#
loop_
_entity_poly.entity_id
_entity_poly.type
_entity_poly.pdbx_seq_one_letter_code
_entity_poly.pdbx_strand_id
1 'polypeptide(L)'
;MSKKRAAQLRALINRHSELYYQQDDPEISDAEFDAYLVELRELERAHPELITPDSPTLRPGGAASSTFASVTHDVVMLSLDNAFSNEELAAWGVRISKLVAEPIAYVGEPKLDGLAISLLYENGRLARAATRGDGVTGEDVTANVATIKSIPAKLVGKNLPTRFEVRGEVFMPLDAFAALNYRQGELGERLFANPRNAAAGSLRQKDSAVTATRELDFYAYQLGARTGGPELTSHHATLEWLQKLGFPVNSHIEQLTSITEVTEFCARVLEQRHALGYEIDGAVIKVDDLAQRAEMGTTSKAPRWAIAFKFPPEEKTSKVLEITVSIGRTGRVTPFARFDPVLVGGSTVAVATLHNEDEVARKDVRVGDTVTVRKAGDVIPEVVGPILSQRPKNARQWKFPANCPSCGTKLVRLDGESDHHCINIECPEQRVQRISYFASRPALDIEGLGEERVRQFVDAGLLVDVGDIYALDKQRLLPLERMAEKSVDNLLAAISQSKTRGLARVLVGLGVRHLGPTAAMAVARTFGSLDALVAADQETLTGIDGVGPVIAQSVAGFFALPANKKVLDKLRAAKLDLTAPKATSGAGGALDGKTFVLTGTLAHWTREQAQGEIESRGGKVTSSVSARTSYVVVGESPGSKLAKAEGLGVEILDDQSFGALLDNS
;
A
#
# COMPACT_ATOMS: atom_id res chain seq x y z
N MET A 1 7.09 -20.15 -16.68
CA MET A 1 7.51 -18.88 -16.04
C MET A 1 6.34 -17.93 -15.77
N SER A 2 5.35 -17.84 -16.68
CA SER A 2 4.18 -16.95 -16.58
C SER A 2 3.36 -17.11 -15.26
N LYS A 3 3.14 -18.33 -14.77
CA LYS A 3 2.39 -18.60 -13.52
C LYS A 3 3.06 -18.03 -12.26
N LYS A 4 4.40 -18.04 -12.19
CA LYS A 4 5.17 -17.50 -11.05
C LYS A 4 5.18 -15.97 -11.06
N ARG A 5 5.28 -15.36 -12.26
CA ARG A 5 5.21 -13.90 -12.42
C ARG A 5 3.81 -13.35 -12.13
N ALA A 6 2.75 -14.01 -12.60
CA ALA A 6 1.38 -13.62 -12.28
C ALA A 6 1.11 -13.63 -10.76
N ALA A 7 1.58 -14.65 -10.03
CA ALA A 7 1.45 -14.70 -8.57
C ALA A 7 2.23 -13.58 -7.86
N GLN A 8 3.44 -13.24 -8.34
CA GLN A 8 4.22 -12.12 -7.80
C GLN A 8 3.53 -10.76 -8.04
N LEU A 9 3.02 -10.52 -9.26
CA LEU A 9 2.31 -9.29 -9.59
C LEU A 9 1.06 -9.12 -8.73
N ARG A 10 0.28 -10.19 -8.50
CA ARG A 10 -0.89 -10.14 -7.60
C ARG A 10 -0.52 -9.73 -6.17
N ALA A 11 0.56 -10.30 -5.63
CA ALA A 11 1.02 -9.99 -4.28
C ALA A 11 1.51 -8.53 -4.16
N LEU A 12 2.26 -8.04 -5.16
CA LEU A 12 2.71 -6.65 -5.23
C LEU A 12 1.53 -5.69 -5.30
N ILE A 13 0.61 -5.91 -6.25
CA ILE A 13 -0.56 -5.04 -6.43
C ILE A 13 -1.44 -5.03 -5.16
N ASN A 14 -1.64 -6.17 -4.49
CA ASN A 14 -2.42 -6.21 -3.26
C ASN A 14 -1.76 -5.44 -2.11
N ARG A 15 -0.46 -5.65 -1.87
CA ARG A 15 0.30 -4.90 -0.86
C ARG A 15 0.23 -3.40 -1.10
N HIS A 16 0.47 -2.98 -2.35
CA HIS A 16 0.49 -1.57 -2.69
C HIS A 16 -0.91 -0.96 -2.72
N SER A 17 -1.96 -1.74 -3.02
CA SER A 17 -3.35 -1.29 -2.83
C SER A 17 -3.66 -1.04 -1.35
N GLU A 18 -3.19 -1.90 -0.45
CA GLU A 18 -3.38 -1.74 0.98
C GLU A 18 -2.67 -0.48 1.50
N LEU A 19 -1.39 -0.31 1.18
CA LEU A 19 -0.61 0.88 1.55
C LEU A 19 -1.23 2.18 1.00
N TYR A 20 -1.74 2.12 -0.23
CA TYR A 20 -2.32 3.26 -0.92
C TYR A 20 -3.72 3.63 -0.41
N TYR A 21 -4.62 2.66 -0.22
CA TYR A 21 -6.02 2.92 0.13
C TYR A 21 -6.33 2.91 1.62
N GLN A 22 -5.56 2.18 2.44
CA GLN A 22 -5.81 2.03 3.88
C GLN A 22 -4.86 2.86 4.74
N GLN A 23 -3.60 2.94 4.34
CA GLN A 23 -2.54 3.52 5.19
C GLN A 23 -2.16 4.93 4.76
N ASP A 24 -2.62 5.38 3.58
CA ASP A 24 -2.28 6.68 2.97
C ASP A 24 -0.75 6.91 2.90
N ASP A 25 0.03 5.83 2.78
CA ASP A 25 1.51 5.79 2.78
C ASP A 25 2.02 4.87 1.66
N PRO A 26 1.79 5.23 0.38
CA PRO A 26 2.15 4.39 -0.74
C PRO A 26 3.67 4.23 -0.87
N GLU A 27 4.14 2.99 -0.99
CA GLU A 27 5.56 2.66 -1.21
C GLU A 27 5.99 2.71 -2.67
N ILE A 28 5.06 2.49 -3.59
CA ILE A 28 5.27 2.61 -5.04
C ILE A 28 4.30 3.62 -5.59
N SER A 29 4.54 3.96 -6.83
CA SER A 29 3.71 4.90 -7.55
C SER A 29 2.41 4.41 -8.16
N ASP A 30 1.53 5.36 -8.49
CA ASP A 30 0.40 5.16 -9.39
C ASP A 30 0.82 4.52 -10.73
N ALA A 31 1.90 5.02 -11.35
CA ALA A 31 2.37 4.53 -12.65
C ALA A 31 3.00 3.13 -12.59
N GLU A 32 3.77 2.80 -11.54
CA GLU A 32 4.30 1.44 -11.33
C GLU A 32 3.19 0.48 -10.93
N PHE A 33 2.24 0.94 -10.10
CA PHE A 33 1.05 0.18 -9.75
C PHE A 33 0.23 -0.14 -11.00
N ASP A 34 0.01 0.85 -11.87
CA ASP A 34 -0.64 0.71 -13.16
C ASP A 34 0.17 -0.20 -14.10
N ALA A 35 1.50 -0.07 -14.14
CA ALA A 35 2.37 -0.94 -14.94
C ALA A 35 2.29 -2.40 -14.49
N TYR A 36 2.27 -2.67 -13.17
CA TYR A 36 2.04 -4.01 -12.64
C TYR A 36 0.65 -4.54 -13.01
N LEU A 37 -0.36 -3.66 -13.02
CA LEU A 37 -1.72 -3.99 -13.44
C LEU A 37 -1.80 -4.28 -14.93
N VAL A 38 -1.12 -3.50 -15.77
CA VAL A 38 -1.00 -3.72 -17.22
C VAL A 38 -0.28 -5.04 -17.47
N GLU A 39 0.88 -5.27 -16.87
CA GLU A 39 1.65 -6.51 -17.04
C GLU A 39 0.83 -7.74 -16.60
N LEU A 40 0.11 -7.64 -15.48
CA LEU A 40 -0.76 -8.72 -15.01
C LEU A 40 -1.94 -8.96 -15.99
N ARG A 41 -2.55 -7.89 -16.51
CA ARG A 41 -3.62 -7.98 -17.53
C ARG A 41 -3.13 -8.62 -18.81
N GLU A 42 -1.93 -8.27 -19.27
CA GLU A 42 -1.34 -8.85 -20.48
C GLU A 42 -1.05 -10.35 -20.30
N LEU A 43 -0.51 -10.73 -19.14
CA LEU A 43 -0.27 -12.13 -18.80
C LEU A 43 -1.57 -12.93 -18.69
N GLU A 44 -2.60 -12.39 -18.04
CA GLU A 44 -3.92 -13.01 -17.91
C GLU A 44 -4.65 -13.10 -19.26
N ARG A 45 -4.47 -12.13 -20.14
CA ARG A 45 -5.01 -12.16 -21.51
C ARG A 45 -4.31 -13.21 -22.38
N ALA A 46 -2.99 -13.33 -22.27
CA ALA A 46 -2.21 -14.34 -22.99
C ALA A 46 -2.41 -15.76 -22.44
N HIS A 47 -2.77 -15.89 -21.16
CA HIS A 47 -2.98 -17.14 -20.45
C HIS A 47 -4.26 -17.09 -19.59
N PRO A 48 -5.45 -17.28 -20.19
CA PRO A 48 -6.74 -17.19 -19.48
C PRO A 48 -6.86 -18.13 -18.28
N GLU A 49 -6.14 -19.26 -18.28
CA GLU A 49 -6.06 -20.21 -17.18
C GLU A 49 -5.40 -19.65 -15.91
N LEU A 50 -4.71 -18.51 -16.01
CA LEU A 50 -4.11 -17.84 -14.87
C LEU A 50 -5.11 -16.98 -14.10
N ILE A 51 -6.24 -16.58 -14.70
CA ILE A 51 -7.24 -15.71 -14.08
C ILE A 51 -7.83 -16.39 -12.84
N THR A 52 -7.68 -15.76 -11.68
CA THR A 52 -8.30 -16.22 -10.42
C THR A 52 -9.35 -15.21 -9.95
N PRO A 53 -10.46 -15.64 -9.29
CA PRO A 53 -11.53 -14.73 -8.86
C PRO A 53 -11.10 -13.64 -7.86
N ASP A 54 -9.95 -13.81 -7.21
CA ASP A 54 -9.32 -12.86 -6.29
C ASP A 54 -8.25 -11.99 -6.96
N SER A 55 -8.12 -12.07 -8.29
CA SER A 55 -7.12 -11.27 -9.00
C SER A 55 -7.41 -9.77 -8.85
N PRO A 56 -6.40 -8.91 -8.61
CA PRO A 56 -6.56 -7.45 -8.52
C PRO A 56 -7.00 -6.81 -9.85
N THR A 57 -6.91 -7.55 -10.96
CA THR A 57 -7.48 -7.15 -12.25
C THR A 57 -9.01 -7.20 -12.26
N LEU A 58 -9.62 -7.92 -11.30
CA LEU A 58 -11.06 -8.12 -11.15
C LEU A 58 -11.68 -7.34 -9.98
N ARG A 59 -10.89 -6.65 -9.14
CA ARG A 59 -11.37 -5.89 -7.96
C ARG A 59 -10.99 -4.40 -8.02
N PRO A 60 -11.88 -3.46 -7.64
CA PRO A 60 -11.53 -2.06 -7.39
C PRO A 60 -11.04 -1.84 -5.94
N GLY A 61 -10.15 -0.86 -5.70
CA GLY A 61 -9.86 -0.32 -4.35
C GLY A 61 -9.11 -1.20 -3.33
N GLY A 62 -9.17 -0.81 -2.04
CA GLY A 62 -8.60 -1.53 -0.88
C GLY A 62 -9.55 -1.50 0.33
N ALA A 63 -9.50 -2.50 1.21
CA ALA A 63 -10.51 -2.71 2.29
C ALA A 63 -10.63 -1.51 3.27
N ALA A 64 -11.77 -1.32 3.94
CA ALA A 64 -11.96 -0.24 4.92
C ALA A 64 -11.11 -0.42 6.21
N SER A 65 -10.61 0.68 6.79
CA SER A 65 -9.90 0.69 8.08
C SER A 65 -10.83 0.40 9.27
N SER A 66 -10.29 -0.15 10.37
CA SER A 66 -11.04 -0.39 11.63
C SER A 66 -11.31 0.86 12.47
N THR A 67 -10.83 2.03 12.03
CA THR A 67 -10.98 3.30 12.77
C THR A 67 -12.35 3.94 12.58
N PHE A 68 -12.99 3.69 11.44
CA PHE A 68 -14.30 4.24 11.07
C PHE A 68 -15.28 3.09 10.84
N ALA A 69 -16.59 3.35 11.03
CA ALA A 69 -17.60 2.34 10.74
C ALA A 69 -17.60 1.99 9.25
N SER A 70 -17.77 0.72 8.91
CA SER A 70 -17.87 0.30 7.51
C SER A 70 -19.25 0.64 6.95
N VAL A 71 -19.29 1.03 5.66
CA VAL A 71 -20.51 1.37 4.94
C VAL A 71 -20.52 0.64 3.61
N THR A 72 -21.52 -0.20 3.38
CA THR A 72 -21.75 -0.80 2.06
C THR A 72 -22.44 0.21 1.14
N HIS A 73 -21.89 0.37 -0.06
CA HIS A 73 -22.45 1.24 -1.10
C HIS A 73 -23.66 0.58 -1.76
N ASP A 74 -24.73 1.35 -2.01
CA ASP A 74 -25.94 0.84 -2.68
C ASP A 74 -25.65 0.42 -4.12
N VAL A 75 -24.70 1.11 -4.76
CA VAL A 75 -24.16 0.79 -6.08
C VAL A 75 -22.64 0.72 -5.94
N VAL A 76 -22.00 -0.26 -6.55
CA VAL A 76 -20.53 -0.40 -6.46
C VAL A 76 -19.83 0.85 -7.02
N MET A 77 -18.81 1.33 -6.32
CA MET A 77 -17.88 2.36 -6.79
C MET A 77 -16.73 1.71 -7.55
N LEU A 78 -16.82 1.71 -8.88
CA LEU A 78 -15.81 1.14 -9.76
C LEU A 78 -14.60 2.08 -9.93
N SER A 79 -13.49 1.51 -10.40
CA SER A 79 -12.36 2.28 -10.93
C SER A 79 -12.59 2.67 -12.39
N LEU A 80 -11.69 3.45 -12.97
CA LEU A 80 -11.62 3.69 -14.41
C LEU A 80 -10.50 2.84 -15.02
N ASP A 81 -10.66 2.45 -16.29
CA ASP A 81 -9.53 1.98 -17.09
C ASP A 81 -8.68 3.17 -17.53
N ASN A 82 -7.39 2.94 -17.71
CA ASN A 82 -6.42 3.97 -18.06
C ASN A 82 -6.04 3.91 -19.55
N ALA A 83 -5.79 5.08 -20.13
CA ALA A 83 -5.04 5.27 -21.36
C ALA A 83 -3.84 6.18 -21.07
N PHE A 84 -2.68 5.82 -21.61
CA PHE A 84 -1.42 6.56 -21.45
C PHE A 84 -0.95 7.22 -22.74
N SER A 85 -1.65 6.98 -23.85
CA SER A 85 -1.33 7.54 -25.16
C SER A 85 -2.56 7.84 -25.99
N ASN A 86 -2.41 8.70 -27.00
CA ASN A 86 -3.50 9.05 -27.92
C ASN A 86 -3.96 7.83 -28.74
N GLU A 87 -3.05 6.89 -29.03
CA GLU A 87 -3.37 5.64 -29.71
C GLU A 87 -4.26 4.74 -28.85
N GLU A 88 -3.97 4.62 -27.55
CA GLU A 88 -4.81 3.86 -26.62
C GLU A 88 -6.20 4.48 -26.45
N LEU A 89 -6.27 5.81 -26.42
CA LEU A 89 -7.53 6.56 -26.36
C LEU A 89 -8.35 6.39 -27.64
N ALA A 90 -7.72 6.47 -28.81
CA ALA A 90 -8.36 6.20 -30.09
C ALA A 90 -8.85 4.73 -30.19
N ALA A 91 -8.04 3.78 -29.69
CA ALA A 91 -8.43 2.37 -29.63
C ALA A 91 -9.63 2.14 -28.70
N TRP A 92 -9.76 2.90 -27.60
CA TRP A 92 -10.96 2.89 -26.77
C TRP A 92 -12.19 3.41 -27.54
N GLY A 93 -12.07 4.52 -28.26
CA GLY A 93 -13.13 5.06 -29.12
C GLY A 93 -13.66 4.03 -30.15
N VAL A 94 -12.75 3.31 -30.82
CA VAL A 94 -13.09 2.23 -31.77
C VAL A 94 -13.75 1.03 -31.07
N ARG A 95 -13.42 0.74 -29.82
CA ARG A 95 -14.06 -0.36 -29.07
C ARG A 95 -15.50 -0.01 -28.72
N ILE A 96 -15.77 1.21 -28.25
CA ILE A 96 -17.12 1.60 -27.82
C ILE A 96 -18.06 1.85 -28.99
N SER A 97 -17.58 2.31 -30.14
CA SER A 97 -18.42 2.48 -31.35
C SER A 97 -18.94 1.17 -31.92
N LYS A 98 -18.36 0.03 -31.52
CA LYS A 98 -18.87 -1.31 -31.86
C LYS A 98 -19.94 -1.82 -30.91
N LEU A 99 -20.16 -1.14 -29.77
CA LEU A 99 -21.08 -1.58 -28.72
C LEU A 99 -22.42 -0.86 -28.75
N VAL A 100 -22.50 0.34 -29.34
CA VAL A 100 -23.72 1.15 -29.41
C VAL A 100 -23.82 1.83 -30.78
N ALA A 101 -25.02 2.32 -31.11
CA ALA A 101 -25.23 3.10 -32.32
C ALA A 101 -24.56 4.48 -32.24
N GLU A 102 -23.96 4.92 -33.35
CA GLU A 102 -23.48 6.29 -33.53
C GLU A 102 -24.64 7.26 -33.80
N PRO A 103 -24.48 8.57 -33.48
CA PRO A 103 -23.27 9.23 -32.95
C PRO A 103 -23.05 9.01 -31.44
N ILE A 104 -21.80 9.13 -31.01
CA ILE A 104 -21.40 9.08 -29.59
C ILE A 104 -20.84 10.45 -29.20
N ALA A 105 -21.52 11.12 -28.26
CA ALA A 105 -21.02 12.32 -27.61
C ALA A 105 -20.29 11.97 -26.32
N TYR A 106 -19.40 12.85 -25.89
CA TYR A 106 -18.55 12.68 -24.71
C TYR A 106 -18.61 13.91 -23.82
N VAL A 107 -18.25 13.70 -22.56
CA VAL A 107 -17.94 14.75 -21.60
C VAL A 107 -16.50 14.54 -21.13
N GLY A 108 -15.67 15.56 -21.33
CA GLY A 108 -14.31 15.65 -20.82
C GLY A 108 -14.28 16.38 -19.48
N GLU A 109 -13.61 15.80 -18.50
CA GLU A 109 -13.49 16.36 -17.15
C GLU A 109 -12.02 16.31 -16.70
N PRO A 110 -11.47 17.31 -15.99
CA PRO A 110 -10.17 17.16 -15.35
C PRO A 110 -10.20 16.02 -14.32
N LYS A 111 -9.19 15.16 -14.32
CA LYS A 111 -9.10 14.07 -13.35
C LYS A 111 -8.48 14.58 -12.06
N LEU A 112 -9.34 14.90 -11.10
CA LEU A 112 -8.94 15.42 -9.79
C LEU A 112 -8.06 14.42 -9.04
N ASP A 113 -6.97 14.91 -8.46
CA ASP A 113 -6.08 14.09 -7.64
C ASP A 113 -6.44 14.22 -6.15
N GLY A 114 -7.43 13.42 -5.74
CA GLY A 114 -7.97 13.46 -4.38
C GLY A 114 -8.45 12.09 -3.91
N LEU A 115 -9.55 12.11 -3.15
CA LEU A 115 -10.21 10.92 -2.62
C LEU A 115 -11.68 10.90 -3.04
N ALA A 116 -12.08 9.82 -3.71
CA ALA A 116 -13.47 9.58 -4.08
C ALA A 116 -14.37 9.43 -2.84
N ILE A 117 -15.46 10.19 -2.82
CA ILE A 117 -16.49 10.17 -1.77
C ILE A 117 -17.87 9.90 -2.37
N SER A 118 -18.67 9.12 -1.66
CA SER A 118 -20.09 8.91 -1.91
C SER A 118 -20.91 9.65 -0.85
N LEU A 119 -21.84 10.50 -1.29
CA LEU A 119 -22.71 11.31 -0.44
C LEU A 119 -24.16 10.86 -0.62
N LEU A 120 -24.75 10.25 0.41
CA LEU A 120 -26.16 9.88 0.42
C LEU A 120 -27.00 11.02 0.98
N TYR A 121 -27.98 11.46 0.20
CA TYR A 121 -28.99 12.42 0.60
C TYR A 121 -30.35 11.74 0.73
N GLU A 122 -31.03 12.03 1.84
CA GLU A 122 -32.41 11.60 2.09
C GLU A 122 -33.28 12.83 2.35
N ASN A 123 -34.37 12.94 1.58
CA ASN A 123 -35.28 14.09 1.62
C ASN A 123 -34.58 15.45 1.59
N GLY A 124 -33.50 15.53 0.79
CA GLY A 124 -32.71 16.74 0.61
C GLY A 124 -31.73 17.07 1.73
N ARG A 125 -31.44 16.16 2.67
CA ARG A 125 -30.44 16.35 3.73
C ARG A 125 -29.35 15.30 3.61
N LEU A 126 -28.09 15.71 3.87
CA LEU A 126 -26.98 14.77 3.91
C LEU A 126 -27.23 13.78 5.05
N ALA A 127 -27.39 12.51 4.70
CA ALA A 127 -27.65 11.42 5.64
C ALA A 127 -26.37 10.65 5.97
N ARG A 128 -25.51 10.46 4.97
CA ARG A 128 -24.27 9.69 5.11
C ARG A 128 -23.23 10.12 4.08
N ALA A 129 -21.96 10.09 4.45
CA ALA A 129 -20.85 10.18 3.52
C ALA A 129 -19.87 9.02 3.75
N ALA A 130 -19.46 8.36 2.66
CA ALA A 130 -18.58 7.21 2.72
C ALA A 130 -17.41 7.32 1.74
N THR A 131 -16.23 6.92 2.19
CA THR A 131 -15.05 6.76 1.30
C THR A 131 -15.30 5.62 0.30
N ARG A 132 -14.49 5.54 -0.76
CA ARG A 132 -14.64 4.43 -1.71
C ARG A 132 -14.35 3.05 -1.10
N GLY A 133 -13.30 2.94 -0.28
CA GLY A 133 -12.75 1.67 0.19
C GLY A 133 -12.44 0.71 -0.97
N ASP A 134 -12.98 -0.51 -0.93
CA ASP A 134 -12.81 -1.55 -1.95
C ASP A 134 -13.83 -1.45 -3.10
N GLY A 135 -14.58 -0.34 -3.14
CA GLY A 135 -15.64 -0.09 -4.10
C GLY A 135 -16.98 -0.71 -3.71
N VAL A 136 -17.02 -1.71 -2.84
CA VAL A 136 -18.25 -2.29 -2.29
C VAL A 136 -18.51 -1.73 -0.89
N THR A 137 -17.46 -1.66 -0.07
CA THR A 137 -17.49 -1.19 1.30
C THR A 137 -16.49 -0.06 1.49
N GLY A 138 -17.00 1.08 1.93
CA GLY A 138 -16.26 2.27 2.32
C GLY A 138 -16.22 2.48 3.83
N GLU A 139 -15.67 3.62 4.24
CA GLU A 139 -15.62 4.09 5.62
C GLU A 139 -16.61 5.24 5.81
N ASP A 140 -17.40 5.21 6.88
CA ASP A 140 -18.26 6.33 7.28
C ASP A 140 -17.40 7.52 7.74
N VAL A 141 -17.42 8.58 6.94
CA VAL A 141 -16.73 9.85 7.22
C VAL A 141 -17.72 11.02 7.24
N THR A 142 -18.98 10.75 7.57
CA THR A 142 -20.08 11.73 7.54
C THR A 142 -19.76 12.97 8.38
N ALA A 143 -19.21 12.78 9.59
CA ALA A 143 -18.85 13.87 10.49
C ALA A 143 -17.75 14.78 9.91
N ASN A 144 -16.75 14.20 9.24
CA ASN A 144 -15.64 14.92 8.62
C ASN A 144 -16.10 15.65 7.36
N VAL A 145 -16.87 14.98 6.50
CA VAL A 145 -17.44 15.54 5.28
C VAL A 145 -18.38 16.71 5.59
N ALA A 146 -19.15 16.66 6.67
CA ALA A 146 -20.03 17.75 7.09
C ALA A 146 -19.28 19.06 7.42
N THR A 147 -17.94 19.02 7.58
CA THR A 147 -17.11 20.22 7.79
C THR A 147 -16.64 20.88 6.50
N ILE A 148 -16.81 20.22 5.35
CA ILE A 148 -16.41 20.72 4.04
C ILE A 148 -17.47 21.72 3.56
N LYS A 149 -17.10 23.00 3.49
CA LYS A 149 -18.03 24.12 3.23
C LYS A 149 -18.75 24.02 1.88
N SER A 150 -18.09 23.46 0.88
CA SER A 150 -18.63 23.34 -0.47
C SER A 150 -19.65 22.20 -0.61
N ILE A 151 -19.75 21.30 0.37
CA ILE A 151 -20.75 20.23 0.37
C ILE A 151 -22.04 20.72 1.05
N PRO A 152 -23.18 20.78 0.34
CA PRO A 152 -24.41 21.34 0.89
C PRO A 152 -25.05 20.39 1.91
N ALA A 153 -25.06 20.73 3.20
CA ALA A 153 -25.74 19.92 4.22
C ALA A 153 -27.26 19.75 3.98
N LYS A 154 -27.87 20.73 3.30
CA LYS A 154 -29.25 20.69 2.83
C LYS A 154 -29.31 21.21 1.40
N LEU A 155 -30.01 20.48 0.54
CA LEU A 155 -30.15 20.81 -0.86
C LEU A 155 -31.19 21.89 -1.10
N VAL A 156 -30.98 22.64 -2.18
CA VAL A 156 -31.88 23.70 -2.63
C VAL A 156 -32.65 23.17 -3.85
N GLY A 157 -33.98 23.21 -3.82
CA GLY A 157 -34.80 22.81 -4.97
C GLY A 157 -36.22 22.37 -4.63
N LYS A 158 -37.04 22.24 -5.67
CA LYS A 158 -38.37 21.59 -5.63
C LYS A 158 -38.24 20.20 -6.26
N ASN A 159 -39.11 19.26 -5.89
CA ASN A 159 -39.11 17.87 -6.42
C ASN A 159 -37.77 17.13 -6.23
N LEU A 160 -37.18 17.27 -5.04
CA LEU A 160 -35.98 16.51 -4.70
C LEU A 160 -36.29 15.00 -4.67
N PRO A 161 -35.35 14.14 -5.11
CA PRO A 161 -35.47 12.71 -4.89
C PRO A 161 -35.64 12.41 -3.41
N THR A 162 -36.41 11.37 -3.09
CA THR A 162 -36.59 10.94 -1.69
C THR A 162 -35.28 10.39 -1.13
N ARG A 163 -34.49 9.73 -1.98
CA ARG A 163 -33.15 9.23 -1.68
C ARG A 163 -32.28 9.27 -2.92
N PHE A 164 -31.08 9.81 -2.83
CA PHE A 164 -30.11 9.72 -3.91
C PHE A 164 -28.66 9.88 -3.46
N GLU A 165 -27.76 9.31 -4.25
CA GLU A 165 -26.32 9.30 -4.02
C GLU A 165 -25.61 10.24 -5.00
N VAL A 166 -24.73 11.10 -4.48
CA VAL A 166 -23.83 11.95 -5.28
C VAL A 166 -22.41 11.48 -5.08
N ARG A 167 -21.69 11.26 -6.17
CA ARG A 167 -20.27 10.92 -6.15
C ARG A 167 -19.44 12.09 -6.61
N GLY A 168 -18.32 12.28 -5.94
CA GLY A 168 -17.37 13.32 -6.25
C GLY A 168 -16.00 13.03 -5.67
N GLU A 169 -15.10 13.97 -5.85
CA GLU A 169 -13.75 13.90 -5.32
C GLU A 169 -13.58 14.96 -4.24
N VAL A 170 -13.16 14.55 -3.04
CA VAL A 170 -12.64 15.47 -2.03
C VAL A 170 -11.16 15.69 -2.33
N PHE A 171 -10.74 16.95 -2.43
CA PHE A 171 -9.38 17.32 -2.73
C PHE A 171 -8.93 18.48 -1.83
N MET A 172 -7.62 18.77 -1.85
CA MET A 172 -7.05 19.91 -1.15
C MET A 172 -6.56 20.93 -2.19
N PRO A 173 -7.11 22.16 -2.19
CA PRO A 173 -6.57 23.26 -2.99
C PRO A 173 -5.07 23.49 -2.72
N LEU A 174 -4.34 23.95 -3.73
CA LEU A 174 -2.88 24.11 -3.64
C LEU A 174 -2.44 25.14 -2.59
N ASP A 175 -3.21 26.21 -2.42
CA ASP A 175 -3.00 27.22 -1.39
C ASP A 175 -3.26 26.68 0.02
N ALA A 176 -4.36 25.92 0.21
CA ALA A 176 -4.67 25.22 1.45
C ALA A 176 -3.57 24.20 1.82
N PHE A 177 -3.05 23.46 0.84
CA PHE A 177 -1.93 22.53 1.02
C PHE A 177 -0.66 23.24 1.45
N ALA A 178 -0.29 24.34 0.79
CA ALA A 178 0.87 25.14 1.15
C ALA A 178 0.74 25.70 2.57
N ALA A 179 -0.43 26.23 2.94
CA ALA A 179 -0.71 26.74 4.28
C ALA A 179 -0.67 25.64 5.35
N LEU A 180 -1.16 24.44 5.05
CA LEU A 180 -1.09 23.29 5.94
C LEU A 180 0.35 22.86 6.20
N ASN A 181 1.15 22.71 5.15
CA ASN A 181 2.56 22.33 5.28
C ASN A 181 3.38 23.42 5.99
N TYR A 182 3.11 24.69 5.74
CA TYR A 182 3.74 25.79 6.48
C TYR A 182 3.48 25.65 7.99
N ARG A 183 2.22 25.46 8.40
CA ARG A 183 1.85 25.26 9.81
C ARG A 183 2.51 24.03 10.42
N GLN A 184 2.57 22.91 9.71
CA GLN A 184 3.24 21.70 10.22
C GLN A 184 4.75 21.88 10.36
N GLY A 185 5.38 22.64 9.46
CA GLY A 185 6.80 22.99 9.54
C GLY A 185 7.12 23.79 10.80
N GLU A 186 6.31 24.80 11.13
CA GLU A 186 6.45 25.60 12.36
C GLU A 186 6.31 24.76 13.64
N LEU A 187 5.49 23.71 13.59
CA LEU A 187 5.27 22.77 14.70
C LEU A 187 6.31 21.63 14.76
N GLY A 188 7.21 21.54 13.78
CA GLY A 188 8.19 20.45 13.67
C GLY A 188 7.58 19.09 13.33
N GLU A 189 6.36 19.07 12.78
CA GLU A 189 5.64 17.86 12.39
C GLU A 189 6.02 17.40 10.98
N ARG A 190 5.65 16.16 10.63
CA ARG A 190 5.93 15.59 9.30
C ARG A 190 5.09 16.32 8.25
N LEU A 191 5.76 16.97 7.29
CA LEU A 191 5.12 17.58 6.14
C LEU A 191 4.44 16.54 5.25
N PHE A 192 3.32 16.91 4.63
CA PHE A 192 2.65 16.10 3.63
C PHE A 192 3.39 16.19 2.29
N ALA A 193 3.53 15.04 1.62
CA ALA A 193 4.29 14.92 0.39
C ALA A 193 3.59 15.51 -0.84
N ASN A 194 2.26 15.39 -0.91
CA ASN A 194 1.43 15.88 -2.01
C ASN A 194 -0.01 16.23 -1.51
N PRO A 195 -0.78 17.01 -2.29
CA PRO A 195 -2.15 17.39 -1.95
C PRO A 195 -3.11 16.21 -1.76
N ARG A 196 -2.95 15.13 -2.54
CA ARG A 196 -3.80 13.93 -2.44
C ARG A 196 -3.71 13.27 -1.07
N ASN A 197 -2.50 12.96 -0.62
CA ASN A 197 -2.23 12.35 0.69
C ASN A 197 -2.62 13.30 1.82
N ALA A 198 -2.38 14.61 1.63
CA ALA A 198 -2.85 15.62 2.56
C ALA A 198 -4.38 15.62 2.67
N ALA A 199 -5.11 15.49 1.55
CA ALA A 199 -6.56 15.43 1.53
C ALA A 199 -7.10 14.17 2.22
N ALA A 200 -6.57 12.99 1.86
CA ALA A 200 -6.96 11.71 2.46
C ALA A 200 -6.72 11.70 3.98
N GLY A 201 -5.50 12.05 4.41
CA GLY A 201 -5.16 12.12 5.82
C GLY A 201 -5.96 13.19 6.57
N SER A 202 -6.28 14.31 5.93
CA SER A 202 -7.09 15.38 6.54
C SER A 202 -8.57 15.01 6.68
N LEU A 203 -9.09 14.17 5.78
CA LEU A 203 -10.47 13.69 5.87
C LEU A 203 -10.62 12.59 6.93
N ARG A 204 -9.63 11.71 7.08
CA ARG A 204 -9.65 10.57 8.00
C ARG A 204 -9.19 10.91 9.41
N GLN A 205 -9.70 12.00 9.97
CA GLN A 205 -9.41 12.42 11.34
C GLN A 205 -10.46 11.90 12.32
N LYS A 206 -10.03 11.36 13.46
CA LYS A 206 -10.96 10.92 14.52
C LYS A 206 -11.82 12.05 15.05
N ASP A 207 -11.26 13.25 15.12
CA ASP A 207 -11.96 14.47 15.47
C ASP A 207 -12.20 15.31 14.21
N SER A 208 -13.47 15.47 13.83
CA SER A 208 -13.85 16.24 12.64
C SER A 208 -13.52 17.74 12.76
N ALA A 209 -13.35 18.27 13.98
CA ALA A 209 -12.88 19.63 14.18
C ALA A 209 -11.48 19.84 13.58
N VAL A 210 -10.64 18.79 13.56
CA VAL A 210 -9.35 18.85 12.87
C VAL A 210 -9.56 18.98 11.37
N THR A 211 -10.42 18.15 10.76
CA THR A 211 -10.75 18.23 9.32
C THR A 211 -11.23 19.63 8.92
N ALA A 212 -12.05 20.27 9.77
CA ALA A 212 -12.54 21.63 9.52
C ALA A 212 -11.43 22.68 9.34
N THR A 213 -10.24 22.46 9.93
CA THR A 213 -9.07 23.36 9.81
C THR A 213 -8.22 23.11 8.57
N ARG A 214 -8.53 22.05 7.80
CA ARG A 214 -7.73 21.58 6.65
C ARG A 214 -8.21 22.12 5.31
N GLU A 215 -9.30 22.89 5.30
CA GLU A 215 -9.82 23.60 4.12
C GLU A 215 -9.96 22.70 2.89
N LEU A 216 -10.46 21.48 3.11
CA LEU A 216 -10.80 20.56 2.02
C LEU A 216 -11.91 21.14 1.17
N ASP A 217 -11.91 20.77 -0.11
CA ASP A 217 -12.92 21.13 -1.08
C ASP A 217 -13.42 19.88 -1.83
N PHE A 218 -14.47 20.05 -2.64
CA PHE A 218 -15.19 18.96 -3.27
C PHE A 218 -15.68 19.37 -4.66
N TYR A 219 -15.66 18.42 -5.60
CA TYR A 219 -16.39 18.54 -6.86
C TYR A 219 -17.24 17.28 -7.10
N ALA A 220 -18.51 17.48 -7.41
CA ALA A 220 -19.39 16.40 -7.84
C ALA A 220 -19.09 16.04 -9.31
N TYR A 221 -19.03 14.74 -9.61
CA TYR A 221 -18.76 14.26 -10.97
C TYR A 221 -19.73 13.18 -11.45
N GLN A 222 -20.61 12.64 -10.58
CA GLN A 222 -21.53 11.55 -10.96
C GLN A 222 -22.69 11.38 -9.97
N LEU A 223 -23.78 10.81 -10.47
CA LEU A 223 -24.91 10.33 -9.68
C LEU A 223 -24.82 8.81 -9.47
N GLY A 224 -25.08 8.36 -8.24
CA GLY A 224 -25.21 6.93 -7.89
C GLY A 224 -26.67 6.48 -7.87
N ALA A 225 -27.04 5.64 -6.90
CA ALA A 225 -28.43 5.20 -6.73
C ALA A 225 -29.37 6.40 -6.51
N ARG A 226 -30.60 6.32 -7.07
CA ARG A 226 -31.63 7.36 -6.91
C ARG A 226 -33.04 6.78 -6.91
N THR A 227 -33.90 7.34 -6.07
CA THR A 227 -35.33 7.10 -6.04
C THR A 227 -36.09 8.44 -6.19
N GLY A 228 -36.81 8.61 -7.29
CA GLY A 228 -37.54 9.84 -7.63
C GLY A 228 -36.66 10.95 -8.20
N GLY A 229 -37.23 12.13 -8.46
CA GLY A 229 -36.57 13.27 -9.13
C GLY A 229 -36.72 13.26 -10.66
N PRO A 230 -36.10 14.21 -11.38
CA PRO A 230 -36.28 14.35 -12.83
C PRO A 230 -35.68 13.18 -13.62
N GLU A 231 -36.22 12.88 -14.79
CA GLU A 231 -35.56 11.99 -15.74
C GLU A 231 -34.38 12.73 -16.37
N LEU A 232 -33.21 12.09 -16.35
CA LEU A 232 -31.96 12.65 -16.89
C LEU A 232 -31.54 11.73 -18.04
N THR A 233 -31.29 12.32 -19.21
CA THR A 233 -30.94 11.56 -20.42
C THR A 233 -29.44 11.58 -20.69
N SER A 234 -28.73 12.62 -20.23
CA SER A 234 -27.28 12.75 -20.41
C SER A 234 -26.53 13.05 -19.12
N HIS A 235 -25.24 12.78 -19.14
CA HIS A 235 -24.32 13.04 -18.06
C HIS A 235 -24.09 14.53 -17.85
N HIS A 236 -23.96 15.29 -18.93
CA HIS A 236 -23.92 16.73 -18.86
C HIS A 236 -25.16 17.30 -18.18
N ALA A 237 -26.37 16.85 -18.57
CA ALA A 237 -27.61 17.26 -17.92
C ALA A 237 -27.64 16.87 -16.43
N THR A 238 -27.00 15.76 -16.07
CA THR A 238 -26.83 15.33 -14.67
C THR A 238 -25.94 16.31 -13.90
N LEU A 239 -24.81 16.72 -14.47
CA LEU A 239 -23.89 17.68 -13.85
C LEU A 239 -24.54 19.06 -13.68
N GLU A 240 -25.24 19.57 -14.70
CA GLU A 240 -26.01 20.82 -14.59
C GLU A 240 -27.09 20.74 -13.51
N TRP A 241 -27.75 19.59 -13.39
CA TRP A 241 -28.75 19.38 -12.35
C TRP A 241 -28.13 19.35 -10.95
N LEU A 242 -26.98 18.69 -10.76
CA LEU A 242 -26.24 18.72 -9.49
C LEU A 242 -25.82 20.15 -9.14
N GLN A 243 -25.38 20.94 -10.11
CA GLN A 243 -25.04 22.35 -9.90
C GLN A 243 -26.26 23.17 -9.43
N LYS A 244 -27.44 22.94 -10.04
CA LYS A 244 -28.71 23.58 -9.62
C LYS A 244 -29.13 23.21 -8.19
N LEU A 245 -28.72 22.04 -7.69
CA LEU A 245 -28.97 21.60 -6.31
C LEU A 245 -28.00 22.23 -5.29
N GLY A 246 -26.98 22.94 -5.76
CA GLY A 246 -25.97 23.60 -4.94
C GLY A 246 -24.65 22.84 -4.82
N PHE A 247 -24.45 21.76 -5.58
CA PHE A 247 -23.15 21.09 -5.59
C PHE A 247 -22.13 21.86 -6.46
N PRO A 248 -20.88 21.96 -6.01
CA PRO A 248 -19.79 22.42 -6.87
C PRO A 248 -19.56 21.39 -7.98
N VAL A 249 -19.54 21.87 -9.22
CA VAL A 249 -19.20 21.11 -10.42
C VAL A 249 -18.06 21.85 -11.10
N ASN A 250 -17.06 21.09 -11.57
CA ASN A 250 -15.84 21.67 -12.12
C ASN A 250 -16.15 22.53 -13.37
N SER A 251 -15.60 23.75 -13.43
CA SER A 251 -15.85 24.70 -14.52
C SER A 251 -15.13 24.36 -15.82
N HIS A 252 -14.17 23.43 -15.79
CA HIS A 252 -13.39 22.99 -16.96
C HIS A 252 -13.97 21.73 -17.63
N ILE A 253 -15.25 21.43 -17.37
CA ILE A 253 -15.95 20.33 -18.03
C ILE A 253 -16.40 20.78 -19.42
N GLU A 254 -16.15 19.96 -20.44
CA GLU A 254 -16.49 20.26 -21.83
C GLU A 254 -17.31 19.12 -22.44
N GLN A 255 -18.35 19.45 -23.22
CA GLN A 255 -19.02 18.50 -24.10
C GLN A 255 -18.24 18.38 -25.40
N LEU A 256 -18.06 17.15 -25.88
CA LEU A 256 -17.22 16.82 -27.01
C LEU A 256 -17.97 15.88 -27.95
N THR A 257 -17.87 16.07 -29.25
CA THR A 257 -18.67 15.34 -30.25
C THR A 257 -17.89 14.26 -30.98
N SER A 258 -16.56 14.22 -30.81
CA SER A 258 -15.69 13.28 -31.52
C SER A 258 -14.45 12.89 -30.70
N ILE A 259 -13.83 11.75 -31.04
CA ILE A 259 -12.58 11.33 -30.40
C ILE A 259 -11.42 12.31 -30.67
N THR A 260 -11.48 13.04 -31.79
CA THR A 260 -10.51 14.10 -32.12
C THR A 260 -10.63 15.25 -31.13
N GLU A 261 -11.85 15.75 -30.88
CA GLU A 261 -12.09 16.77 -29.85
C GLU A 261 -11.67 16.28 -28.45
N VAL A 262 -11.84 15.00 -28.15
CA VAL A 262 -11.33 14.38 -26.92
C VAL A 262 -9.81 14.47 -26.82
N THR A 263 -9.06 14.14 -27.87
CA THR A 263 -7.60 14.27 -27.85
C THR A 263 -7.14 15.72 -27.69
N GLU A 264 -7.84 16.66 -28.32
CA GLU A 264 -7.55 18.09 -28.18
C GLU A 264 -7.86 18.60 -26.77
N PHE A 265 -8.96 18.15 -26.16
CA PHE A 265 -9.29 18.42 -24.78
C PHE A 265 -8.20 17.92 -23.82
N CYS A 266 -7.76 16.67 -23.95
CA CYS A 266 -6.68 16.11 -23.13
C CYS A 266 -5.39 16.94 -23.25
N ALA A 267 -5.04 17.41 -24.45
CA ALA A 267 -3.88 18.26 -24.67
C ALA A 267 -4.03 19.63 -23.98
N ARG A 268 -5.19 20.29 -24.10
CA ARG A 268 -5.46 21.57 -23.43
C ARG A 268 -5.40 21.44 -21.91
N VAL A 269 -5.98 20.39 -21.35
CA VAL A 269 -5.97 20.14 -19.90
C VAL A 269 -4.53 19.89 -19.41
N LEU A 270 -3.71 19.18 -20.19
CA LEU A 270 -2.29 18.98 -19.87
C LEU A 270 -1.51 20.30 -19.84
N GLU A 271 -1.73 21.17 -20.83
CA GLU A 271 -1.10 22.50 -20.89
C GLU A 271 -1.52 23.39 -19.70
N GLN A 272 -2.78 23.29 -19.28
CA GLN A 272 -3.33 24.07 -18.17
C GLN A 272 -3.11 23.45 -16.80
N ARG A 273 -2.52 22.25 -16.70
CA ARG A 273 -2.36 21.48 -15.46
C ARG A 273 -1.88 22.31 -14.27
N HIS A 274 -0.89 23.17 -14.48
CA HIS A 274 -0.28 24.00 -13.43
C HIS A 274 -0.94 25.36 -13.21
N ALA A 275 -1.93 25.73 -14.04
CA ALA A 275 -2.71 26.95 -13.87
C ALA A 275 -3.95 26.74 -12.99
N LEU A 276 -4.31 25.48 -12.71
CA LEU A 276 -5.43 25.12 -11.85
C LEU A 276 -5.05 25.34 -10.38
N GLY A 277 -6.01 25.77 -9.56
CA GLY A 277 -5.83 25.92 -8.11
C GLY A 277 -5.79 24.59 -7.34
N TYR A 278 -5.73 23.46 -8.04
CA TYR A 278 -5.79 22.10 -7.51
C TYR A 278 -5.00 21.13 -8.41
N GLU A 279 -4.54 20.02 -7.85
CA GLU A 279 -3.82 19.00 -8.61
C GLU A 279 -4.75 18.13 -9.45
N ILE A 280 -4.24 17.76 -10.64
CA ILE A 280 -4.85 16.78 -11.53
C ILE A 280 -3.78 15.80 -12.03
N ASP A 281 -4.18 14.55 -12.21
CA ASP A 281 -3.31 13.47 -12.70
C ASP A 281 -3.68 13.00 -14.13
N GLY A 282 -4.62 13.70 -14.77
CA GLY A 282 -5.08 13.38 -16.11
C GLY A 282 -6.39 14.07 -16.48
N ALA A 283 -7.08 13.48 -17.47
CA ALA A 283 -8.45 13.80 -17.86
C ALA A 283 -9.32 12.55 -17.79
N VAL A 284 -10.60 12.69 -17.45
CA VAL A 284 -11.60 11.62 -17.52
C VAL A 284 -12.53 11.91 -18.69
N ILE A 285 -12.70 10.91 -19.56
CA ILE A 285 -13.61 10.98 -20.70
C ILE A 285 -14.75 10.01 -20.45
N LYS A 286 -15.99 10.49 -20.54
CA LYS A 286 -17.19 9.68 -20.35
C LYS A 286 -18.14 9.86 -21.52
N VAL A 287 -18.79 8.80 -21.99
CA VAL A 287 -19.90 8.89 -22.97
C VAL A 287 -21.03 9.73 -22.38
N ASP A 288 -21.59 10.70 -23.08
CA ASP A 288 -22.59 11.61 -22.49
C ASP A 288 -23.96 10.95 -22.29
N ASP A 289 -24.44 10.17 -23.27
CA ASP A 289 -25.77 9.57 -23.23
C ASP A 289 -25.88 8.42 -22.20
N LEU A 290 -26.84 8.52 -21.27
CA LEU A 290 -26.99 7.54 -20.18
C LEU A 290 -27.60 6.20 -20.64
N ALA A 291 -28.38 6.18 -21.72
CA ALA A 291 -28.90 4.94 -22.29
C ALA A 291 -27.79 4.15 -22.98
N GLN A 292 -26.90 4.84 -23.72
CA GLN A 292 -25.70 4.23 -24.29
C GLN A 292 -24.79 3.67 -23.19
N ARG A 293 -24.63 4.36 -22.05
CA ARG A 293 -23.88 3.82 -20.90
C ARG A 293 -24.46 2.50 -20.37
N ALA A 294 -25.79 2.43 -20.27
CA ALA A 294 -26.48 1.22 -19.81
C ALA A 294 -26.29 0.05 -20.77
N GLU A 295 -26.35 0.30 -22.09
CA GLU A 295 -26.09 -0.70 -23.13
C GLU A 295 -24.63 -1.19 -23.12
N MET A 296 -23.66 -0.29 -22.96
CA MET A 296 -22.24 -0.65 -22.87
C MET A 296 -21.91 -1.46 -21.61
N GLY A 297 -22.58 -1.17 -20.50
CA GLY A 297 -22.35 -1.83 -19.22
C GLY A 297 -20.95 -1.63 -18.66
N THR A 298 -20.52 -2.58 -17.82
CA THR A 298 -19.24 -2.54 -17.11
C THR A 298 -18.44 -3.82 -17.33
N THR A 299 -17.14 -3.75 -17.06
CA THR A 299 -16.33 -4.94 -16.76
C THR A 299 -16.45 -5.26 -15.26
N SER A 300 -15.67 -6.23 -14.77
CA SER A 300 -15.57 -6.52 -13.34
C SER A 300 -15.00 -5.36 -12.52
N LYS A 301 -14.24 -4.45 -13.14
CA LYS A 301 -13.47 -3.40 -12.44
C LYS A 301 -13.79 -1.97 -12.87
N ALA A 302 -14.20 -1.77 -14.13
CA ALA A 302 -14.36 -0.44 -14.72
C ALA A 302 -15.54 -0.35 -15.69
N PRO A 303 -16.21 0.80 -15.80
CA PRO A 303 -17.22 1.04 -16.83
C PRO A 303 -16.58 1.04 -18.22
N ARG A 304 -17.26 0.46 -19.22
CA ARG A 304 -16.75 0.50 -20.60
C ARG A 304 -16.89 1.88 -21.24
N TRP A 305 -17.86 2.65 -20.75
CA TRP A 305 -18.26 3.96 -21.24
C TRP A 305 -17.43 5.13 -20.68
N ALA A 306 -16.40 4.86 -19.86
CA ALA A 306 -15.48 5.90 -19.39
C ALA A 306 -14.03 5.43 -19.34
N ILE A 307 -13.10 6.36 -19.54
CA ILE A 307 -11.65 6.12 -19.51
C ILE A 307 -10.91 7.29 -18.86
N ALA A 308 -9.84 6.99 -18.13
CA ALA A 308 -8.92 7.98 -17.58
C ALA A 308 -7.69 8.10 -18.49
N PHE A 309 -7.51 9.26 -19.11
CA PHE A 309 -6.28 9.60 -19.83
C PHE A 309 -5.25 10.17 -18.84
N LYS A 310 -4.26 9.36 -18.47
CA LYS A 310 -3.24 9.70 -17.48
C LYS A 310 -2.13 10.57 -18.10
N PHE A 311 -1.72 11.62 -17.40
CA PHE A 311 -0.63 12.47 -17.85
C PHE A 311 0.74 11.87 -17.49
N PRO A 312 1.79 12.14 -18.30
CA PRO A 312 3.13 11.68 -17.99
C PRO A 312 3.65 12.30 -16.67
N PRO A 313 4.46 11.56 -15.89
CA PRO A 313 5.09 12.08 -14.68
C PRO A 313 5.95 13.31 -14.99
N GLU A 314 6.07 14.21 -14.01
CA GLU A 314 6.90 15.41 -14.18
C GLU A 314 8.38 15.03 -14.21
N GLU A 315 9.06 15.40 -15.30
CA GLU A 315 10.51 15.25 -15.45
C GLU A 315 11.19 16.59 -15.18
N LYS A 316 12.19 16.59 -14.29
CA LYS A 316 13.07 17.73 -14.05
C LYS A 316 14.51 17.36 -14.34
N THR A 317 15.34 18.37 -14.50
CA THR A 317 16.77 18.17 -14.71
C THR A 317 17.52 18.58 -13.45
N SER A 318 18.56 17.83 -13.10
CA SER A 318 19.47 18.18 -12.01
C SER A 318 20.87 17.66 -12.28
N LYS A 319 21.88 18.26 -11.66
CA LYS A 319 23.28 17.89 -11.86
C LYS A 319 23.71 16.86 -10.82
N VAL A 320 24.27 15.73 -11.27
CA VAL A 320 24.85 14.71 -10.41
C VAL A 320 26.12 15.25 -9.76
N LEU A 321 26.10 15.32 -8.43
CA LEU A 321 27.22 15.77 -7.61
C LEU A 321 28.17 14.62 -7.28
N GLU A 322 27.60 13.47 -6.92
CA GLU A 322 28.34 12.27 -6.59
C GLU A 322 27.50 11.00 -6.80
N ILE A 323 28.17 9.88 -7.00
CA ILE A 323 27.54 8.56 -6.98
C ILE A 323 28.20 7.77 -5.85
N THR A 324 27.43 7.53 -4.81
CA THR A 324 27.85 6.80 -3.60
C THR A 324 27.22 5.41 -3.59
N VAL A 325 27.78 4.48 -2.81
CA VAL A 325 27.14 3.19 -2.56
C VAL A 325 26.72 3.07 -1.10
N SER A 326 25.55 2.48 -0.86
CA SER A 326 25.08 2.10 0.48
C SER A 326 25.19 0.57 0.64
N ILE A 327 25.54 0.12 1.83
CA ILE A 327 25.64 -1.30 2.16
C ILE A 327 24.43 -1.67 3.02
N GLY A 328 23.51 -2.47 2.48
CA GLY A 328 22.34 -2.94 3.19
C GLY A 328 22.66 -4.00 4.24
N ARG A 329 21.65 -4.36 5.05
CA ARG A 329 21.79 -5.33 6.17
C ARG A 329 22.38 -6.69 5.78
N THR A 330 22.12 -7.14 4.54
CA THR A 330 22.56 -8.42 3.98
C THR A 330 23.89 -8.30 3.21
N GLY A 331 24.55 -7.15 3.31
CA GLY A 331 25.76 -6.84 2.56
C GLY A 331 25.50 -6.36 1.13
N ARG A 332 24.25 -6.35 0.64
CA ARG A 332 23.93 -5.83 -0.71
C ARG A 332 24.43 -4.39 -0.86
N VAL A 333 25.18 -4.12 -1.91
CA VAL A 333 25.76 -2.81 -2.20
C VAL A 333 24.98 -2.13 -3.30
N THR A 334 24.26 -1.05 -2.95
CA THR A 334 23.35 -0.34 -3.86
C THR A 334 23.89 1.05 -4.18
N PRO A 335 24.10 1.40 -5.47
CA PRO A 335 24.50 2.74 -5.87
C PRO A 335 23.34 3.74 -5.80
N PHE A 336 23.67 4.96 -5.41
CA PHE A 336 22.77 6.11 -5.35
C PHE A 336 23.44 7.32 -6.01
N ALA A 337 22.69 8.03 -6.85
CA ALA A 337 23.09 9.33 -7.36
C ALA A 337 22.63 10.39 -6.35
N ARG A 338 23.55 11.24 -5.92
CA ARG A 338 23.22 12.49 -5.24
C ARG A 338 23.39 13.63 -6.22
N PHE A 339 22.41 14.51 -6.27
CA PHE A 339 22.34 15.60 -7.24
C PHE A 339 21.86 16.87 -6.56
N ASP A 340 22.00 18.00 -7.25
CA ASP A 340 21.48 19.27 -6.75
C ASP A 340 19.99 19.14 -6.41
N PRO A 341 19.53 19.57 -5.23
CA PRO A 341 18.13 19.44 -4.83
C PRO A 341 17.19 20.04 -5.88
N VAL A 342 16.23 19.25 -6.35
CA VAL A 342 15.28 19.65 -7.40
C VAL A 342 13.84 19.32 -6.97
N LEU A 343 12.92 20.24 -7.23
CA LEU A 343 11.50 20.06 -6.93
C LEU A 343 10.82 19.24 -8.04
N VAL A 344 10.41 18.01 -7.73
CA VAL A 344 9.75 17.09 -8.67
C VAL A 344 8.43 16.65 -8.07
N GLY A 345 7.30 16.93 -8.72
CA GLY A 345 5.97 16.54 -8.22
C GLY A 345 5.76 16.96 -6.76
N GLY A 346 5.94 18.25 -6.47
CA GLY A 346 5.66 18.86 -5.16
C GLY A 346 6.65 18.58 -4.01
N SER A 347 7.66 17.71 -4.17
CA SER A 347 8.69 17.51 -3.13
C SER A 347 10.11 17.66 -3.64
N THR A 348 10.99 18.16 -2.77
CA THR A 348 12.41 18.31 -3.09
C THR A 348 13.11 16.96 -3.03
N VAL A 349 13.80 16.61 -4.10
CA VAL A 349 14.58 15.38 -4.23
C VAL A 349 16.05 15.77 -4.42
N ALA A 350 16.95 15.13 -3.68
CA ALA A 350 18.40 15.29 -3.83
C ALA A 350 19.16 13.96 -4.02
N VAL A 351 18.47 12.82 -3.88
CA VAL A 351 19.07 11.48 -3.96
C VAL A 351 18.09 10.55 -4.68
N ALA A 352 18.62 9.71 -5.58
CA ALA A 352 17.88 8.64 -6.22
C ALA A 352 18.74 7.37 -6.31
N THR A 353 18.10 6.20 -6.28
CA THR A 353 18.81 4.94 -6.49
C THR A 353 19.20 4.78 -7.97
N LEU A 354 20.34 4.13 -8.20
CA LEU A 354 20.75 3.64 -9.52
C LEU A 354 20.65 2.10 -9.61
N HIS A 355 19.96 1.48 -8.64
CA HIS A 355 19.71 0.04 -8.51
C HIS A 355 20.97 -0.83 -8.31
N ASN A 356 21.82 -0.99 -9.33
CA ASN A 356 23.00 -1.86 -9.32
C ASN A 356 24.04 -1.41 -10.37
N GLU A 357 25.18 -2.09 -10.45
CA GLU A 357 26.25 -1.77 -11.40
C GLU A 357 25.77 -1.77 -12.86
N ASP A 358 24.99 -2.79 -13.24
CA ASP A 358 24.53 -2.97 -14.62
C ASP A 358 23.63 -1.80 -15.05
N GLU A 359 22.74 -1.34 -14.18
CA GLU A 359 21.84 -0.21 -14.45
C GLU A 359 22.60 1.12 -14.55
N VAL A 360 23.62 1.34 -13.72
CA VAL A 360 24.48 2.52 -13.83
C VAL A 360 25.21 2.52 -15.19
N ALA A 361 25.73 1.36 -15.60
CA ALA A 361 26.42 1.19 -16.88
C ALA A 361 25.46 1.35 -18.08
N ARG A 362 24.26 0.77 -17.99
CA ARG A 362 23.21 0.86 -19.03
C ARG A 362 22.73 2.30 -19.24
N LYS A 363 22.50 3.04 -18.16
CA LYS A 363 22.10 4.46 -18.20
C LYS A 363 23.28 5.40 -18.49
N ASP A 364 24.53 4.92 -18.38
CA ASP A 364 25.79 5.69 -18.51
C ASP A 364 25.77 6.99 -17.69
N VAL A 365 25.26 6.94 -16.46
CA VAL A 365 25.20 8.12 -15.57
C VAL A 365 26.59 8.37 -14.97
N ARG A 366 27.07 9.61 -15.08
CA ARG A 366 28.41 10.01 -14.60
C ARG A 366 28.31 11.14 -13.60
N VAL A 367 29.31 11.21 -12.72
CA VAL A 367 29.48 12.38 -11.83
C VAL A 367 29.69 13.63 -12.69
N GLY A 368 28.90 14.67 -12.41
CA GLY A 368 28.88 15.92 -13.17
C GLY A 368 27.87 15.97 -14.31
N ASP A 369 27.24 14.86 -14.70
CA ASP A 369 26.19 14.88 -15.72
C ASP A 369 24.97 15.69 -15.25
N THR A 370 24.35 16.42 -16.17
CA THR A 370 22.95 16.83 -16.01
C THR A 370 22.08 15.63 -16.33
N VAL A 371 21.26 15.19 -15.38
CA VAL A 371 20.36 14.04 -15.51
C VAL A 371 18.91 14.48 -15.47
N THR A 372 18.07 13.71 -16.15
CA THR A 372 16.62 13.79 -15.97
C THR A 372 16.23 12.96 -14.75
N VAL A 373 15.60 13.61 -13.79
CA VAL A 373 15.04 13.06 -12.56
C VAL A 373 13.53 13.12 -12.66
N ARG A 374 12.89 12.02 -12.31
CA ARG A 374 11.44 11.97 -12.11
C ARG A 374 11.16 11.25 -10.81
N LYS A 375 9.92 11.27 -10.37
CA LYS A 375 9.44 10.28 -9.41
C LYS A 375 8.81 9.15 -10.18
N ALA A 376 9.37 7.95 -10.04
CA ALA A 376 8.65 6.73 -10.37
C ALA A 376 7.35 6.80 -9.58
N GLY A 377 6.27 6.87 -10.36
CA GLY A 377 5.11 7.75 -10.17
C GLY A 377 4.89 8.34 -8.77
N ASP A 378 5.41 9.55 -8.67
CA ASP A 378 5.00 10.51 -7.66
C ASP A 378 5.51 10.22 -6.24
N VAL A 379 6.25 9.11 -6.02
CA VAL A 379 6.88 8.78 -4.73
C VAL A 379 8.40 8.57 -4.83
N ILE A 380 8.87 7.54 -5.53
CA ILE A 380 10.29 7.14 -5.48
C ILE A 380 11.09 7.92 -6.53
N PRO A 381 12.09 8.70 -6.13
CA PRO A 381 12.92 9.39 -7.10
C PRO A 381 13.79 8.43 -7.92
N GLU A 382 13.79 8.61 -9.23
CA GLU A 382 14.56 7.83 -10.19
C GLU A 382 15.33 8.76 -11.14
N VAL A 383 16.58 8.40 -11.43
CA VAL A 383 17.32 8.97 -12.56
C VAL A 383 16.95 8.23 -13.83
N VAL A 384 16.31 8.92 -14.79
CA VAL A 384 15.94 8.37 -16.10
C VAL A 384 17.19 8.14 -16.95
N GLY A 385 18.06 9.16 -17.01
CA GLY A 385 19.30 9.12 -17.76
C GLY A 385 19.96 10.51 -17.91
N PRO A 386 21.18 10.56 -18.44
CA PRO A 386 21.91 11.80 -18.66
C PRO A 386 21.45 12.53 -19.92
N ILE A 387 21.47 13.86 -19.86
CA ILE A 387 21.30 14.73 -21.02
C ILE A 387 22.67 14.83 -21.72
N LEU A 388 22.90 13.95 -22.69
CA LEU A 388 24.20 13.80 -23.35
C LEU A 388 24.74 15.09 -23.98
N SER A 389 23.86 15.97 -24.48
CA SER A 389 24.25 17.27 -25.03
C SER A 389 24.83 18.24 -24.00
N GLN A 390 24.57 18.03 -22.71
CA GLN A 390 25.08 18.84 -21.60
C GLN A 390 26.21 18.14 -20.83
N ARG A 391 26.68 16.98 -21.29
CA ARG A 391 27.73 16.22 -20.61
C ARG A 391 29.04 17.02 -20.57
N PRO A 392 29.62 17.23 -19.38
CA PRO A 392 30.95 17.84 -19.27
C PRO A 392 32.01 17.00 -19.99
N LYS A 393 32.94 17.65 -20.70
CA LYS A 393 34.02 16.97 -21.45
C LYS A 393 34.93 16.11 -20.56
N ASN A 394 34.99 16.42 -19.26
CA ASN A 394 35.79 15.70 -18.27
C ASN A 394 34.98 14.64 -17.48
N ALA A 395 33.72 14.39 -17.83
CA ALA A 395 32.88 13.40 -17.15
C ALA A 395 33.42 11.97 -17.37
N ARG A 396 33.90 11.35 -16.29
CA ARG A 396 34.45 9.99 -16.31
C ARG A 396 33.36 8.98 -16.03
N GLN A 397 33.42 7.84 -16.72
CA GLN A 397 32.54 6.71 -16.44
C GLN A 397 32.71 6.29 -14.98
N TRP A 398 31.59 6.17 -14.26
CA TRP A 398 31.62 5.69 -12.88
C TRP A 398 31.99 4.22 -12.85
N LYS A 399 32.80 3.83 -11.88
CA LYS A 399 33.22 2.44 -11.68
C LYS A 399 32.71 1.98 -10.34
N PHE A 400 32.15 0.77 -10.32
CA PHE A 400 31.73 0.16 -9.07
C PHE A 400 32.96 -0.03 -8.16
N PRO A 401 32.86 0.31 -6.87
CA PRO A 401 33.99 0.17 -5.96
C PRO A 401 34.39 -1.31 -5.82
N ALA A 402 35.68 -1.63 -5.98
CA ALA A 402 36.16 -3.00 -5.81
C ALA A 402 36.11 -3.47 -4.35
N ASN A 403 36.17 -2.53 -3.41
CA ASN A 403 36.20 -2.77 -1.97
C ASN A 403 35.05 -2.02 -1.30
N CYS A 404 34.51 -2.60 -0.23
CA CYS A 404 33.47 -1.99 0.59
C CYS A 404 33.98 -0.66 1.17
N PRO A 405 33.30 0.47 0.94
CA PRO A 405 33.75 1.76 1.49
C PRO A 405 33.61 1.83 3.02
N SER A 406 32.82 0.96 3.64
CA SER A 406 32.67 0.91 5.10
C SER A 406 33.77 0.09 5.78
N CYS A 407 34.15 -1.07 5.24
CA CYS A 407 35.03 -2.02 5.93
C CYS A 407 36.27 -2.45 5.13
N GLY A 408 36.47 -1.95 3.91
CA GLY A 408 37.60 -2.26 3.05
C GLY A 408 37.62 -3.66 2.41
N THR A 409 36.73 -4.56 2.81
CA THR A 409 36.65 -5.93 2.27
C THR A 409 36.30 -5.91 0.78
N LYS A 410 36.96 -6.75 -0.02
CA LYS A 410 36.64 -6.92 -1.45
C LYS A 410 35.17 -7.30 -1.63
N LEU A 411 34.48 -6.54 -2.49
CA LEU A 411 33.09 -6.84 -2.84
C LEU A 411 33.03 -8.03 -3.80
N VAL A 412 32.01 -8.86 -3.63
CA VAL A 412 31.81 -10.06 -4.43
C VAL A 412 30.44 -10.00 -5.08
N ARG A 413 30.38 -10.24 -6.39
CA ARG A 413 29.15 -10.48 -7.12
C ARG A 413 28.99 -11.99 -7.27
N LEU A 414 27.92 -12.56 -6.73
CA LEU A 414 27.68 -14.00 -6.76
C LEU A 414 27.19 -14.43 -8.16
N ASP A 415 27.45 -15.68 -8.52
CA ASP A 415 27.04 -16.22 -9.82
C ASP A 415 25.51 -16.12 -10.00
N GLY A 416 25.08 -15.46 -11.07
CA GLY A 416 23.67 -15.26 -11.40
C GLY A 416 23.00 -14.07 -10.69
N GLU A 417 23.73 -13.29 -9.89
CA GLU A 417 23.20 -12.09 -9.22
C GLU A 417 23.68 -10.80 -9.92
N SER A 418 22.81 -9.78 -9.95
CA SER A 418 23.15 -8.44 -10.46
C SER A 418 23.82 -7.55 -9.41
N ASP A 419 23.63 -7.86 -8.14
CA ASP A 419 24.10 -7.05 -7.03
C ASP A 419 25.49 -7.48 -6.54
N HIS A 420 26.28 -6.50 -6.09
CA HIS A 420 27.50 -6.77 -5.34
C HIS A 420 27.19 -6.91 -3.85
N HIS A 421 27.98 -7.73 -3.16
CA HIS A 421 27.83 -7.99 -1.74
C HIS A 421 29.13 -7.74 -0.97
N CYS A 422 29.00 -7.05 0.15
CA CYS A 422 29.99 -7.06 1.22
C CYS A 422 29.80 -8.35 2.05
N ILE A 423 30.74 -9.28 1.94
CA ILE A 423 30.67 -10.57 2.65
C ILE A 423 31.24 -10.51 4.07
N ASN A 424 31.76 -9.36 4.50
CA ASN A 424 32.28 -9.18 5.85
C ASN A 424 31.14 -9.04 6.86
N ILE A 425 30.94 -10.07 7.68
CA ILE A 425 29.90 -10.09 8.73
C ILE A 425 30.11 -8.99 9.79
N GLU A 426 31.35 -8.56 10.00
CA GLU A 426 31.73 -7.52 10.95
C GLU A 426 31.67 -6.10 10.35
N CYS A 427 31.19 -5.97 9.10
CA CYS A 427 31.05 -4.67 8.44
C CYS A 427 30.24 -3.69 9.33
N PRO A 428 30.80 -2.51 9.68
CA PRO A 428 30.11 -1.53 10.53
C PRO A 428 28.77 -1.08 9.94
N GLU A 429 28.70 -0.86 8.63
CA GLU A 429 27.46 -0.46 7.98
C GLU A 429 26.39 -1.55 8.07
N GLN A 430 26.75 -2.81 7.86
CA GLN A 430 25.80 -3.91 8.04
C GLN A 430 25.34 -4.03 9.50
N ARG A 431 26.22 -3.73 10.47
CA ARG A 431 25.85 -3.71 11.89
C ARG A 431 24.80 -2.63 12.15
N VAL A 432 25.04 -1.40 11.69
CA VAL A 432 24.06 -0.29 11.79
C VAL A 432 22.74 -0.72 11.18
N GLN A 433 22.74 -1.22 9.94
CA GLN A 433 21.53 -1.65 9.25
C GLN A 433 20.78 -2.80 9.96
N ARG A 434 21.48 -3.77 10.56
CA ARG A 434 20.86 -4.85 11.34
C ARG A 434 20.20 -4.33 12.60
N ILE A 435 20.87 -3.45 13.34
CA ILE A 435 20.34 -2.87 14.58
C ILE A 435 19.16 -1.94 14.29
N SER A 436 19.26 -1.08 13.27
CA SER A 436 18.15 -0.24 12.80
C SER A 436 16.94 -1.07 12.38
N TYR A 437 17.17 -2.19 11.69
CA TYR A 437 16.07 -3.09 11.32
C TYR A 437 15.43 -3.77 12.53
N PHE A 438 16.22 -4.18 13.53
CA PHE A 438 15.70 -4.72 14.79
C PHE A 438 14.80 -3.70 15.51
N ALA A 439 15.18 -2.43 15.50
CA ALA A 439 14.40 -1.33 16.08
C ALA A 439 13.16 -0.93 15.25
N SER A 440 13.06 -1.34 13.98
CA SER A 440 12.02 -0.89 13.07
C SER A 440 10.61 -1.37 13.44
N ARG A 441 9.59 -0.68 12.91
CA ARG A 441 8.16 -0.97 13.15
C ARG A 441 7.74 -2.41 12.83
N PRO A 442 8.19 -3.06 11.73
CA PRO A 442 7.89 -4.47 11.49
C PRO A 442 8.51 -5.44 12.53
N ALA A 443 9.56 -5.01 13.23
CA ALA A 443 10.24 -5.77 14.26
C ALA A 443 9.77 -5.31 15.66
N LEU A 444 10.66 -4.70 16.45
CA LEU A 444 10.39 -4.39 17.86
C LEU A 444 9.75 -3.02 18.09
N ASP A 445 9.68 -2.18 17.05
CA ASP A 445 8.98 -0.89 17.08
C ASP A 445 9.49 0.03 18.20
N ILE A 446 10.80 0.31 18.17
CA ILE A 446 11.50 1.17 19.14
C ILE A 446 11.53 2.59 18.58
N GLU A 447 10.51 3.37 18.94
CA GLU A 447 10.44 4.78 18.57
C GLU A 447 11.65 5.56 19.09
N GLY A 448 12.18 6.44 18.23
CA GLY A 448 13.36 7.23 18.56
C GLY A 448 14.70 6.50 18.41
N LEU A 449 14.75 5.24 17.95
CA LEU A 449 15.99 4.53 17.62
C LEU A 449 16.16 4.35 16.10
N GLY A 450 16.18 5.48 15.37
CA GLY A 450 16.39 5.51 13.92
C GLY A 450 17.86 5.32 13.50
N GLU A 451 18.10 5.18 12.20
CA GLU A 451 19.42 4.83 11.64
C GLU A 451 20.56 5.76 12.09
N GLU A 452 20.36 7.07 12.06
CA GLU A 452 21.37 8.05 12.49
C GLU A 452 21.74 7.89 13.98
N ARG A 453 20.77 7.60 14.84
CA ARG A 453 21.02 7.37 16.28
C ARG A 453 21.71 6.03 16.49
N VAL A 454 21.29 4.99 15.77
CA VAL A 454 21.98 3.69 15.81
C VAL A 454 23.43 3.85 15.38
N ARG A 455 23.70 4.58 14.29
CA ARG A 455 25.05 4.90 13.84
C ARG A 455 25.85 5.62 14.92
N GLN A 456 25.29 6.69 15.50
CA GLN A 456 25.91 7.41 16.61
C GLN A 456 26.28 6.49 17.79
N PHE A 457 25.40 5.55 18.16
CA PHE A 457 25.64 4.63 19.27
C PHE A 457 26.65 3.53 18.92
N VAL A 458 26.66 3.06 17.68
CA VAL A 458 27.69 2.13 17.18
C VAL A 458 29.06 2.82 17.17
N ASP A 459 29.14 4.06 16.68
CA ASP A 459 30.37 4.84 16.61
C ASP A 459 30.91 5.20 18.01
N ALA A 460 30.01 5.47 18.96
CA ALA A 460 30.36 5.65 20.37
C ALA A 460 30.69 4.34 21.11
N GLY A 461 30.66 3.19 20.43
CA GLY A 461 30.93 1.87 21.02
C GLY A 461 29.88 1.40 22.03
N LEU A 462 28.69 2.01 22.03
CA LEU A 462 27.58 1.64 22.91
C LEU A 462 26.82 0.40 22.38
N LEU A 463 26.81 0.20 21.06
CA LEU A 463 26.12 -0.93 20.41
C LEU A 463 27.07 -1.74 19.53
N VAL A 464 27.22 -3.03 19.82
CA VAL A 464 27.94 -4.00 18.98
C VAL A 464 26.94 -4.94 18.30
N ASP A 465 25.87 -5.30 19.00
CA ASP A 465 24.76 -6.10 18.50
C ASP A 465 23.40 -5.62 19.04
N VAL A 466 22.33 -6.28 18.59
CA VAL A 466 20.95 -5.92 18.97
C VAL A 466 20.64 -6.12 20.45
N GLY A 467 21.39 -6.97 21.15
CA GLY A 467 21.21 -7.21 22.58
C GLY A 467 21.66 -6.03 23.44
N ASP A 468 22.66 -5.27 22.97
CA ASP A 468 23.21 -4.12 23.69
C ASP A 468 22.20 -2.96 23.83
N ILE A 469 21.17 -2.91 22.98
CA ILE A 469 20.09 -1.91 23.06
C ILE A 469 19.49 -1.88 24.47
N TYR A 470 19.31 -3.05 25.08
CA TYR A 470 18.66 -3.19 26.38
C TYR A 470 19.58 -2.93 27.58
N ALA A 471 20.86 -2.65 27.33
CA ALA A 471 21.85 -2.22 28.31
C ALA A 471 22.16 -0.72 28.22
N LEU A 472 21.48 0.02 27.33
CA LEU A 472 21.59 1.47 27.27
C LEU A 472 21.00 2.12 28.52
N ASP A 473 21.68 3.13 29.03
CA ASP A 473 21.27 3.86 30.22
C ASP A 473 21.37 5.38 30.00
N LYS A 474 20.69 6.13 30.85
CA LYS A 474 20.61 7.59 30.76
C LYS A 474 21.99 8.25 30.89
N GLN A 475 22.88 7.72 31.73
CA GLN A 475 24.19 8.33 32.00
C GLN A 475 25.13 8.24 30.79
N ARG A 476 25.05 7.15 30.03
CA ARG A 476 25.86 6.94 28.81
C ARG A 476 25.30 7.69 27.60
N LEU A 477 23.99 7.96 27.58
CA LEU A 477 23.31 8.59 26.45
C LEU A 477 23.32 10.12 26.50
N LEU A 478 23.17 10.73 27.67
CA LEU A 478 23.14 12.20 27.83
C LEU A 478 24.39 12.94 27.31
N PRO A 479 25.62 12.40 27.39
CA PRO A 479 26.81 13.08 26.87
C PRO A 479 26.88 13.17 25.34
N LEU A 480 26.03 12.43 24.61
CA LEU A 480 26.06 12.41 23.15
C LEU A 480 25.34 13.63 22.56
N GLU A 481 25.77 14.05 21.37
CA GLU A 481 25.12 15.15 20.65
C GLU A 481 23.64 14.84 20.38
N ARG A 482 22.79 15.87 20.49
CA ARG A 482 21.33 15.81 20.26
C ARG A 482 20.57 14.85 21.20
N MET A 483 21.10 14.56 22.38
CA MET A 483 20.47 13.72 23.40
C MET A 483 19.98 14.54 24.60
N ALA A 484 18.94 15.36 24.38
CA ALA A 484 18.26 16.07 25.47
C ALA A 484 17.56 15.10 26.42
N GLU A 485 17.44 15.48 27.69
CA GLU A 485 16.92 14.62 28.76
C GLU A 485 15.59 13.93 28.41
N LYS A 486 14.60 14.71 27.95
CA LYS A 486 13.29 14.18 27.52
C LYS A 486 13.38 13.20 26.36
N SER A 487 14.30 13.43 25.40
CA SER A 487 14.50 12.52 24.28
C SER A 487 15.11 11.19 24.74
N VAL A 488 16.03 11.24 25.71
CA VAL A 488 16.63 10.03 26.31
C VAL A 488 15.58 9.24 27.07
N ASP A 489 14.76 9.91 27.88
CA ASP A 489 13.70 9.27 28.66
C ASP A 489 12.66 8.59 27.74
N ASN A 490 12.25 9.26 26.66
CA ASN A 490 11.34 8.68 25.66
C ASN A 490 11.95 7.44 24.98
N LEU A 491 13.23 7.50 24.60
CA LEU A 491 13.92 6.37 23.99
C LEU A 491 14.01 5.18 24.94
N LEU A 492 14.41 5.39 26.20
CA LEU A 492 14.48 4.33 27.20
C LEU A 492 13.11 3.73 27.50
N ALA A 493 12.05 4.54 27.50
CA ALA A 493 10.67 4.07 27.62
C ALA A 493 10.28 3.19 26.43
N ALA A 494 10.59 3.59 25.19
CA ALA A 494 10.33 2.81 23.99
C ALA A 494 11.08 1.46 24.00
N ILE A 495 12.35 1.45 24.43
CA ILE A 495 13.15 0.22 24.60
C ILE A 495 12.53 -0.70 25.67
N SER A 496 11.98 -0.14 26.74
CA SER A 496 11.30 -0.93 27.77
C SER A 496 10.01 -1.58 27.23
N GLN A 497 9.19 -0.80 26.52
CA GLN A 497 7.94 -1.27 25.91
C GLN A 497 8.17 -2.33 24.83
N SER A 498 9.28 -2.26 24.10
CA SER A 498 9.58 -3.23 23.04
C SER A 498 9.84 -4.65 23.57
N LYS A 499 10.05 -4.82 24.88
CA LYS A 499 10.28 -6.13 25.49
C LYS A 499 9.07 -7.05 25.39
N THR A 500 7.85 -6.54 25.24
CA THR A 500 6.61 -7.33 25.27
C THR A 500 6.05 -7.65 23.88
N ARG A 501 6.87 -7.56 22.83
CA ARG A 501 6.42 -7.70 21.42
C ARG A 501 6.27 -9.14 20.94
N GLY A 502 6.78 -10.11 21.70
CA GLY A 502 6.66 -11.55 21.43
C GLY A 502 7.66 -12.10 20.42
N LEU A 503 7.78 -13.43 20.40
CA LEU A 503 8.80 -14.18 19.67
C LEU A 503 8.82 -13.89 18.15
N ALA A 504 7.66 -13.79 17.50
CA ALA A 504 7.61 -13.60 16.05
C ALA A 504 8.30 -12.32 15.61
N ARG A 505 8.06 -11.21 16.32
CA ARG A 505 8.69 -9.91 16.02
C ARG A 505 10.17 -9.91 16.36
N VAL A 506 10.58 -10.62 17.41
CA VAL A 506 12.01 -10.86 17.71
C VAL A 506 12.69 -11.61 16.56
N LEU A 507 12.08 -12.68 16.04
CA LEU A 507 12.62 -13.43 14.90
C LEU A 507 12.73 -12.58 13.63
N VAL A 508 11.74 -11.71 13.37
CA VAL A 508 11.82 -10.73 12.29
C VAL A 508 13.01 -9.80 12.50
N GLY A 509 13.15 -9.21 13.69
CA GLY A 509 14.23 -8.28 14.00
C GLY A 509 15.62 -8.89 13.93
N LEU A 510 15.79 -10.16 14.31
CA LEU A 510 17.06 -10.88 14.24
C LEU A 510 17.57 -11.03 12.79
N GLY A 511 16.69 -10.91 11.80
CA GLY A 511 17.09 -10.84 10.39
C GLY A 511 17.71 -12.13 9.84
N VAL A 512 17.22 -13.29 10.29
CA VAL A 512 17.67 -14.60 9.80
C VAL A 512 17.47 -14.67 8.28
N ARG A 513 18.50 -15.11 7.55
CA ARG A 513 18.47 -15.16 6.08
C ARG A 513 17.28 -16.03 5.61
N HIS A 514 16.58 -15.56 4.58
CA HIS A 514 15.36 -16.19 4.01
C HIS A 514 14.13 -16.25 4.93
N LEU A 515 14.24 -15.88 6.22
CA LEU A 515 13.12 -15.86 7.13
C LEU A 515 12.39 -14.51 7.07
N GLY A 516 11.34 -14.43 6.26
CA GLY A 516 10.45 -13.26 6.22
C GLY A 516 9.43 -13.25 7.38
N PRO A 517 8.66 -12.15 7.54
CA PRO A 517 7.67 -12.00 8.63
C PRO A 517 6.64 -13.13 8.73
N THR A 518 6.09 -13.57 7.60
CA THR A 518 5.10 -14.67 7.56
C THR A 518 5.70 -15.98 8.07
N ALA A 519 6.90 -16.33 7.61
CA ALA A 519 7.59 -17.54 8.06
C ALA A 519 8.03 -17.43 9.53
N ALA A 520 8.47 -16.26 9.99
CA ALA A 520 8.79 -16.00 11.39
C ALA A 520 7.57 -16.20 12.31
N MET A 521 6.39 -15.75 11.88
CA MET A 521 5.13 -16.00 12.59
C MET A 521 4.78 -17.49 12.68
N ALA A 522 4.88 -18.21 11.56
CA ALA A 522 4.62 -19.65 11.52
C ALA A 522 5.56 -20.41 12.46
N VAL A 523 6.87 -20.14 12.38
CA VAL A 523 7.89 -20.72 13.25
C VAL A 523 7.60 -20.40 14.72
N ALA A 524 7.32 -19.15 15.05
CA ALA A 524 7.03 -18.74 16.42
C ALA A 524 5.80 -19.48 16.99
N ARG A 525 4.72 -19.62 16.20
CA ARG A 525 3.51 -20.34 16.61
C ARG A 525 3.76 -21.82 16.82
N THR A 526 4.51 -22.47 15.93
CA THR A 526 4.78 -23.92 16.03
C THR A 526 5.59 -24.26 17.27
N PHE A 527 6.64 -23.48 17.59
CA PHE A 527 7.51 -23.81 18.72
C PHE A 527 7.08 -23.18 20.04
N GLY A 528 6.28 -22.10 20.01
CA GLY A 528 5.75 -21.43 21.21
C GLY A 528 6.78 -20.68 22.05
N SER A 529 8.07 -21.00 21.95
CA SER A 529 9.16 -20.32 22.65
C SER A 529 10.46 -20.36 21.86
N LEU A 530 11.34 -19.40 22.11
CA LEU A 530 12.67 -19.39 21.50
C LEU A 530 13.48 -20.63 21.87
N ASP A 531 13.37 -21.13 23.10
CA ASP A 531 14.15 -22.28 23.55
C ASP A 531 13.73 -23.56 22.83
N ALA A 532 12.43 -23.75 22.60
CA ALA A 532 11.92 -24.87 21.80
C ALA A 532 12.40 -24.79 20.34
N LEU A 533 12.44 -23.58 19.76
CA LEU A 533 12.96 -23.37 18.41
C LEU A 533 14.47 -23.66 18.32
N VAL A 534 15.25 -23.22 19.29
CA VAL A 534 16.71 -23.45 19.32
C VAL A 534 17.05 -24.93 19.48
N ALA A 535 16.19 -25.70 20.15
CA ALA A 535 16.35 -27.15 20.31
C ALA A 535 15.85 -27.98 19.11
N ALA A 536 15.13 -27.37 18.17
CA ALA A 536 14.53 -28.08 17.05
C ALA A 536 15.56 -28.53 16.01
N ASP A 537 15.32 -29.70 15.41
CA ASP A 537 16.10 -30.17 14.27
C ASP A 537 15.60 -29.57 12.94
N GLN A 538 16.42 -29.71 11.90
CA GLN A 538 16.11 -29.18 10.57
C GLN A 538 14.88 -29.84 9.93
N GLU A 539 14.61 -31.11 10.25
CA GLU A 539 13.48 -31.86 9.70
C GLU A 539 12.16 -31.30 10.24
N THR A 540 12.08 -31.07 11.55
CA THR A 540 10.95 -30.43 12.23
C THR A 540 10.69 -29.03 11.69
N LEU A 541 11.77 -28.25 11.46
CA LEU A 541 11.66 -26.93 10.84
C LEU A 541 11.08 -26.97 9.42
N THR A 542 11.48 -27.97 8.63
CA THR A 542 11.01 -28.14 7.23
C THR A 542 9.54 -28.56 7.16
N GLY A 543 9.00 -29.17 8.24
CA GLY A 543 7.60 -29.55 8.34
C GLY A 543 6.61 -28.40 8.53
N ILE A 544 7.09 -27.17 8.74
CA ILE A 544 6.26 -25.97 8.98
C ILE A 544 5.79 -25.40 7.65
N ASP A 545 4.50 -25.10 7.54
CA ASP A 545 3.94 -24.48 6.33
C ASP A 545 4.60 -23.12 6.05
N GLY A 546 5.06 -22.93 4.81
CA GLY A 546 5.86 -21.77 4.41
C GLY A 546 7.35 -21.83 4.77
N VAL A 547 7.85 -22.89 5.42
CA VAL A 547 9.27 -23.09 5.74
C VAL A 547 9.85 -24.22 4.90
N GLY A 548 10.43 -23.88 3.75
CA GLY A 548 11.14 -24.86 2.92
C GLY A 548 12.54 -25.22 3.46
N PRO A 549 13.21 -26.23 2.86
CA PRO A 549 14.52 -26.72 3.32
C PRO A 549 15.60 -25.63 3.45
N VAL A 550 15.59 -24.63 2.55
CA VAL A 550 16.53 -23.49 2.57
C VAL A 550 16.31 -22.59 3.78
N ILE A 551 15.06 -22.35 4.15
CA ILE A 551 14.71 -21.53 5.32
C ILE A 551 15.05 -22.32 6.58
N ALA A 552 14.67 -23.59 6.66
CA ALA A 552 15.00 -24.47 7.78
C ALA A 552 16.52 -24.53 8.04
N GLN A 553 17.32 -24.71 6.98
CA GLN A 553 18.78 -24.69 7.07
C GLN A 553 19.31 -23.35 7.57
N SER A 554 18.75 -22.24 7.09
CA SER A 554 19.17 -20.89 7.48
C SER A 554 18.85 -20.59 8.94
N VAL A 555 17.69 -21.03 9.43
CA VAL A 555 17.26 -20.89 10.82
C VAL A 555 18.13 -21.74 11.75
N ALA A 556 18.29 -23.03 11.46
CA ALA A 556 19.14 -23.93 12.24
C ALA A 556 20.59 -23.44 12.26
N GLY A 557 21.13 -23.06 11.10
CA GLY A 557 22.47 -22.50 10.98
C GLY A 557 22.66 -21.22 11.78
N PHE A 558 21.66 -20.31 11.77
CA PHE A 558 21.73 -19.07 12.55
C PHE A 558 21.85 -19.35 14.06
N PHE A 559 21.03 -20.24 14.62
CA PHE A 559 21.05 -20.54 16.06
C PHE A 559 22.22 -21.43 16.50
N ALA A 560 22.84 -22.17 15.58
CA ALA A 560 24.06 -22.92 15.87
C ALA A 560 25.28 -22.02 16.13
N LEU A 561 25.32 -20.80 15.57
CA LEU A 561 26.47 -19.91 15.65
C LEU A 561 26.71 -19.34 17.07
N PRO A 562 27.93 -19.46 17.65
CA PRO A 562 28.23 -18.95 18.98
C PRO A 562 27.98 -17.45 19.17
N ALA A 563 28.22 -16.63 18.14
CA ALA A 563 27.96 -15.19 18.19
C ALA A 563 26.47 -14.88 18.38
N ASN A 564 25.60 -15.60 17.67
CA ASN A 564 24.15 -15.42 17.79
C ASN A 564 23.65 -15.91 19.14
N LYS A 565 24.20 -17.00 19.69
CA LYS A 565 23.87 -17.46 21.05
C LYS A 565 24.12 -16.37 22.10
N LYS A 566 25.24 -15.64 22.02
CA LYS A 566 25.53 -14.50 22.91
C LYS A 566 24.47 -13.40 22.80
N VAL A 567 23.98 -13.12 21.58
CA VAL A 567 22.87 -12.17 21.40
C VAL A 567 21.62 -12.67 22.11
N LEU A 568 21.25 -13.95 21.93
CA LEU A 568 20.07 -14.51 22.61
C LEU A 568 20.19 -14.42 24.14
N ASP A 569 21.38 -14.66 24.69
CA ASP A 569 21.61 -14.56 26.13
C ASP A 569 21.41 -13.12 26.64
N LYS A 570 21.85 -12.10 25.88
CA LYS A 570 21.55 -10.69 26.20
C LYS A 570 20.06 -10.41 26.17
N LEU A 571 19.33 -10.92 25.15
CA LEU A 571 17.88 -10.75 25.05
C LEU A 571 17.14 -11.43 26.21
N ARG A 572 17.58 -12.63 26.63
CA ARG A 572 17.07 -13.32 27.82
C ARG A 572 17.32 -12.52 29.09
N ALA A 573 18.55 -12.05 29.30
CA ALA A 573 18.92 -11.25 30.47
C ALA A 573 18.12 -9.93 30.54
N ALA A 574 17.81 -9.34 29.39
CA ALA A 574 16.96 -8.16 29.27
C ALA A 574 15.47 -8.43 29.53
N LYS A 575 15.07 -9.69 29.69
CA LYS A 575 13.69 -10.17 29.94
C LYS A 575 12.73 -9.84 28.79
N LEU A 576 13.17 -10.04 27.55
CA LEU A 576 12.26 -9.98 26.41
C LEU A 576 11.24 -11.12 26.50
N ASP A 577 10.03 -10.85 26.03
CA ASP A 577 9.05 -11.88 25.73
C ASP A 577 9.51 -12.66 24.50
N LEU A 578 10.14 -13.81 24.78
CA LEU A 578 10.64 -14.76 23.81
C LEU A 578 9.67 -15.93 23.62
N THR A 579 8.40 -15.72 23.95
CA THR A 579 7.31 -16.67 23.74
C THR A 579 6.40 -16.20 22.62
N ALA A 580 5.74 -17.16 21.99
CA ALA A 580 4.55 -16.89 21.20
C ALA A 580 3.33 -17.23 22.07
N PRO A 581 2.16 -16.63 21.79
CA PRO A 581 0.91 -17.15 22.34
C PRO A 581 0.89 -18.65 22.11
N LYS A 582 0.77 -19.45 23.18
CA LYS A 582 0.62 -20.90 23.04
C LYS A 582 -0.54 -21.10 22.07
N ALA A 583 -0.27 -21.75 20.93
CA ALA A 583 -1.32 -22.54 20.34
C ALA A 583 -1.77 -23.46 21.48
N THR A 584 -3.00 -23.31 21.92
CA THR A 584 -3.65 -24.23 22.85
C THR A 584 -3.74 -25.56 22.13
N SER A 585 -2.63 -26.29 22.13
CA SER A 585 -2.55 -27.69 21.78
C SER A 585 -3.21 -28.46 22.92
N GLY A 586 -4.53 -28.36 22.99
CA GLY A 586 -5.35 -29.34 23.68
C GLY A 586 -5.32 -30.63 22.89
N ALA A 587 -4.29 -31.46 23.11
CA ALA A 587 -4.43 -32.89 22.89
C ALA A 587 -5.60 -33.35 23.77
N GLY A 588 -6.74 -33.69 23.15
CA GLY A 588 -7.98 -34.06 23.83
C GLY A 588 -9.08 -32.98 23.89
N GLY A 589 -9.01 -31.88 23.14
CA GLY A 589 -10.18 -31.00 22.96
C GLY A 589 -11.27 -31.69 22.13
N ALA A 590 -12.56 -31.35 22.29
CA ALA A 590 -13.64 -32.07 21.61
C ALA A 590 -13.62 -31.99 20.08
N LEU A 591 -12.74 -31.15 19.51
CA LEU A 591 -12.53 -31.02 18.06
C LEU A 591 -11.26 -31.74 17.56
N ASP A 592 -10.61 -32.56 18.40
CA ASP A 592 -9.41 -33.31 18.02
C ASP A 592 -9.67 -34.25 16.81
N GLY A 593 -8.73 -34.24 15.86
CA GLY A 593 -8.84 -34.95 14.59
C GLY A 593 -9.87 -34.38 13.58
N LYS A 594 -10.60 -33.31 13.92
CA LYS A 594 -11.57 -32.66 13.03
C LYS A 594 -10.90 -31.59 12.16
N THR A 595 -11.26 -31.55 10.88
CA THR A 595 -10.75 -30.55 9.94
C THR A 595 -11.85 -29.59 9.51
N PHE A 596 -11.61 -28.29 9.62
CA PHE A 596 -12.55 -27.22 9.36
C PHE A 596 -12.14 -26.40 8.13
N VAL A 597 -13.12 -25.90 7.38
CA VAL A 597 -12.92 -24.89 6.35
C VAL A 597 -13.83 -23.70 6.64
N LEU A 598 -13.25 -22.52 6.84
CA LEU A 598 -14.01 -21.29 7.04
C LEU A 598 -14.29 -20.63 5.68
N THR A 599 -15.55 -20.31 5.39
CA THR A 599 -15.97 -19.64 4.16
C THR A 599 -17.12 -18.65 4.42
N GLY A 600 -17.12 -17.52 3.70
CA GLY A 600 -18.01 -16.41 4.04
C GLY A 600 -17.55 -15.62 5.27
N THR A 601 -18.31 -14.57 5.59
CA THR A 601 -18.07 -13.69 6.75
C THR A 601 -18.94 -14.14 7.91
N LEU A 602 -18.31 -14.54 9.01
CA LEU A 602 -18.99 -14.93 10.26
C LEU A 602 -19.47 -13.65 10.98
N ALA A 603 -20.69 -13.66 11.51
CA ALA A 603 -21.31 -12.47 12.12
C ALA A 603 -20.79 -12.23 13.54
N HIS A 604 -20.46 -13.30 14.28
CA HIS A 604 -20.04 -13.23 15.68
C HIS A 604 -18.53 -13.38 15.89
N TRP A 605 -17.78 -13.83 14.87
CA TRP A 605 -16.35 -14.12 14.97
C TRP A 605 -15.57 -13.51 13.80
N THR A 606 -14.39 -12.94 14.03
CA THR A 606 -13.44 -12.73 12.92
C THR A 606 -12.90 -14.07 12.44
N ARG A 607 -12.38 -14.13 11.20
CA ARG A 607 -11.80 -15.35 10.66
C ARG A 607 -10.63 -15.85 11.50
N GLU A 608 -9.81 -14.93 12.00
CA GLU A 608 -8.68 -15.21 12.89
C GLU A 608 -9.14 -15.66 14.28
N GLN A 609 -10.24 -15.10 14.80
CA GLN A 609 -10.86 -15.53 16.06
C GLN A 609 -11.44 -16.94 15.91
N ALA A 610 -12.27 -17.19 14.89
CA ALA A 610 -12.83 -18.51 14.62
C ALA A 610 -11.74 -19.56 14.37
N GLN A 611 -10.69 -19.20 13.64
CA GLN A 611 -9.52 -20.06 13.46
C GLN A 611 -8.81 -20.32 14.79
N GLY A 612 -8.63 -19.29 15.62
CA GLY A 612 -8.08 -19.41 16.95
C GLY A 612 -8.91 -20.33 17.86
N GLU A 613 -10.24 -20.19 17.88
CA GLU A 613 -11.13 -21.04 18.68
C GLU A 613 -11.10 -22.51 18.23
N ILE A 614 -11.09 -22.77 16.92
CA ILE A 614 -10.97 -24.14 16.37
C ILE A 614 -9.62 -24.76 16.72
N GLU A 615 -8.53 -24.04 16.45
CA GLU A 615 -7.18 -24.51 16.70
C GLU A 615 -6.92 -24.69 18.20
N SER A 616 -7.52 -23.84 19.05
CA SER A 616 -7.42 -23.93 20.50
C SER A 616 -8.10 -25.17 21.11
N ARG A 617 -9.06 -25.77 20.40
CA ARG A 617 -9.81 -26.97 20.81
C ARG A 617 -9.35 -28.24 20.06
N GLY A 618 -8.19 -28.19 19.40
CA GLY A 618 -7.57 -29.33 18.73
C GLY A 618 -8.02 -29.55 17.28
N GLY A 619 -8.88 -28.70 16.73
CA GLY A 619 -9.30 -28.75 15.34
C GLY A 619 -8.28 -28.14 14.38
N LYS A 620 -8.28 -28.56 13.11
CA LYS A 620 -7.38 -28.04 12.08
C LYS A 620 -8.13 -27.23 11.03
N VAL A 621 -7.74 -25.97 10.78
CA VAL A 621 -8.34 -25.16 9.71
C VAL A 621 -7.56 -25.33 8.40
N THR A 622 -8.24 -25.64 7.30
CA THR A 622 -7.66 -25.75 5.96
C THR A 622 -8.26 -24.73 4.99
N SER A 623 -7.47 -24.33 4.00
CA SER A 623 -7.88 -23.34 3.00
C SER A 623 -8.79 -23.90 1.90
N SER A 624 -8.94 -25.23 1.80
CA SER A 624 -9.75 -25.89 0.77
C SER A 624 -10.59 -27.04 1.35
N VAL A 625 -11.75 -27.25 0.74
CA VAL A 625 -12.64 -28.39 1.04
C VAL A 625 -12.14 -29.64 0.33
N SER A 626 -12.03 -30.75 1.06
CA SER A 626 -11.60 -32.07 0.60
C SER A 626 -12.46 -33.16 1.24
N ALA A 627 -12.31 -34.41 0.79
CA ALA A 627 -12.99 -35.56 1.41
C ALA A 627 -12.55 -35.82 2.87
N ARG A 628 -11.48 -35.18 3.36
CA ARG A 628 -11.03 -35.26 4.77
C ARG A 628 -11.54 -34.11 5.62
N THR A 629 -12.27 -33.15 5.03
CA THR A 629 -12.87 -32.04 5.77
C THR A 629 -14.04 -32.56 6.58
N SER A 630 -14.06 -32.26 7.88
CA SER A 630 -15.13 -32.65 8.80
C SER A 630 -16.27 -31.63 8.80
N TYR A 631 -15.94 -30.34 8.82
CA TYR A 631 -16.92 -29.26 8.88
C TYR A 631 -16.55 -28.12 7.93
N VAL A 632 -17.55 -27.46 7.35
CA VAL A 632 -17.40 -26.19 6.66
C VAL A 632 -18.24 -25.16 7.39
N VAL A 633 -17.58 -24.18 8.01
CA VAL A 633 -18.27 -23.08 8.69
C VAL A 633 -18.57 -22.00 7.67
N VAL A 634 -19.84 -21.69 7.53
CA VAL A 634 -20.43 -20.87 6.49
C VAL A 634 -20.99 -19.61 7.14
N GLY A 635 -20.29 -18.50 6.90
CA GLY A 635 -20.79 -17.17 7.13
C GLY A 635 -21.53 -16.60 5.92
N GLU A 636 -21.91 -15.34 5.98
CA GLU A 636 -22.57 -14.64 4.87
C GLU A 636 -21.68 -14.63 3.61
N SER A 637 -22.29 -14.83 2.44
CA SER A 637 -21.61 -14.99 1.14
C SER A 637 -20.58 -16.12 1.09
N PRO A 638 -20.96 -17.37 1.38
CA PRO A 638 -20.05 -18.50 1.28
C PRO A 638 -19.78 -18.78 -0.20
N GLY A 639 -18.57 -18.47 -0.66
CA GLY A 639 -18.18 -18.66 -2.05
C GLY A 639 -18.18 -20.15 -2.49
N SER A 640 -17.40 -20.47 -3.53
CA SER A 640 -17.34 -21.80 -4.17
C SER A 640 -17.02 -22.99 -3.24
N LYS A 641 -16.63 -22.75 -1.99
CA LYS A 641 -16.39 -23.76 -0.95
C LYS A 641 -17.69 -24.38 -0.41
N LEU A 642 -18.80 -23.63 -0.36
CA LEU A 642 -20.11 -24.19 0.02
C LEU A 642 -20.58 -25.22 -1.00
N ALA A 643 -20.62 -24.83 -2.29
CA ALA A 643 -20.97 -25.75 -3.38
C ALA A 643 -20.07 -27.00 -3.42
N LYS A 644 -18.77 -26.84 -3.09
CA LYS A 644 -17.82 -27.96 -3.00
C LYS A 644 -18.05 -28.84 -1.76
N ALA A 645 -18.51 -28.27 -0.64
CA ALA A 645 -18.86 -29.00 0.57
C ALA A 645 -20.14 -29.84 0.37
N GLU A 646 -21.16 -29.24 -0.24
CA GLU A 646 -22.41 -29.90 -0.62
C GLU A 646 -22.15 -31.08 -1.56
N GLY A 647 -21.32 -30.87 -2.60
CA GLY A 647 -20.96 -31.93 -3.55
C GLY A 647 -20.11 -33.07 -2.98
N LEU A 648 -19.47 -32.88 -1.82
CA LEU A 648 -18.66 -33.88 -1.13
C LEU A 648 -19.36 -34.45 0.11
N GLY A 649 -20.57 -33.99 0.44
CA GLY A 649 -21.33 -34.43 1.61
C GLY A 649 -20.69 -34.05 2.95
N VAL A 650 -19.92 -32.95 2.99
CA VAL A 650 -19.28 -32.45 4.22
C VAL A 650 -20.29 -31.66 5.04
N GLU A 651 -20.26 -31.80 6.37
CA GLU A 651 -21.19 -31.13 7.27
C GLU A 651 -20.99 -29.60 7.26
N ILE A 652 -22.08 -28.85 7.10
CA ILE A 652 -22.06 -27.39 6.98
C ILE A 652 -22.62 -26.78 8.27
N LEU A 653 -21.87 -25.87 8.88
CA LEU A 653 -22.25 -25.16 10.09
C LEU A 653 -22.47 -23.69 9.75
N ASP A 654 -23.63 -23.14 10.11
CA ASP A 654 -23.79 -21.68 10.14
C ASP A 654 -23.12 -21.08 11.39
N ASP A 655 -23.09 -19.75 11.45
CA ASP A 655 -22.41 -19.02 12.52
C ASP A 655 -22.95 -19.34 13.93
N GLN A 656 -24.26 -19.59 14.05
CA GLN A 656 -24.90 -19.96 15.31
C GLN A 656 -24.60 -21.42 15.69
N SER A 657 -24.64 -22.35 14.73
CA SER A 657 -24.32 -23.77 14.92
C SER A 657 -22.84 -23.97 15.23
N PHE A 658 -21.97 -23.13 14.68
CA PHE A 658 -20.56 -23.09 15.02
C PHE A 658 -20.34 -22.64 16.46
N GLY A 659 -21.02 -21.58 16.91
CA GLY A 659 -21.03 -21.17 18.32
C GLY A 659 -21.51 -22.29 19.24
N ALA A 660 -22.64 -22.94 18.91
CA ALA A 660 -23.18 -24.05 19.68
C ALA A 660 -22.26 -25.29 19.70
N LEU A 661 -21.51 -25.54 18.62
CA LEU A 661 -20.49 -26.58 18.58
C LEU A 661 -19.36 -26.22 19.55
N LEU A 662 -18.87 -24.98 19.52
CA LEU A 662 -17.80 -24.51 20.42
C LEU A 662 -18.20 -24.49 21.90
N ASP A 663 -19.48 -24.23 22.21
CA ASP A 663 -20.02 -24.20 23.58
C ASP A 663 -20.22 -25.62 24.18
N ASN A 664 -20.43 -26.62 23.32
CA ASN A 664 -20.58 -28.04 23.71
C ASN A 664 -19.27 -28.86 23.58
N SER A 665 -18.15 -28.19 23.27
CA SER A 665 -16.84 -28.80 22.93
C SER A 665 -15.74 -28.52 23.95
#